data_AF-A0AAU2EC63-F1
#
_entry.id   AF-A0AAU2EC63-F1
#
_cell.length_a   1.000
_cell.length_b   1.000
_cell.length_c   1.000
_cell.angle_alpha   90.00
_cell.angle_beta   90.00
_cell.angle_gamma   90.00
#
_symmetry.space_group_name_H-M   'P 1'
#
loop_
_entity.id
_entity.type
_entity.pdbx_description
1 polymer ?
#
loop_
_entity_poly.entity_id
_entity_poly.type
_entity_poly.pdbx_seq_one_letter_code
_entity_poly.pdbx_strand_id
1 'polypeptide(L)'
;MTWSPDRMPIFVPPIPGEALDSWIEAYAFRLRINASGLLSFLNLNRSQTRRMVVALTEHELGALSRATGVAPADLTRMTLSPQDGISIAIRPQTRGLARSPTWRGTSGSRYCPSCLHETGDRWQLRWRLPWSFACRQHSLLLLDTCPACEARPLPASRHGHAPSLGRIQCTHPLGDSPAVSVPGGGAVIAAQARIDEILDAGDPESARGTLHDLYTLAWKALAVLHSNRMELPDLLGDALRELDRAPILLLHGLGSEDAATAATGTVIALAAYDDQTPGSSVVLNWITQGDRQRFVTATPSNVLRTYRRLSPPLMSRVLASLDPGLQPHHRLRYGTATSNPAIPKASRADLRRRATMIPKLMWPSWTIRLADSTAPNYQPYPQRWTLSSLLLVARAPVSFAHPHACAMLGIPTSKRAVQMLLGPQDEGHNAVVSAVAQLAAGLDSEGSPINYERRRALFGGPDAAVRLDSELHRDLCKRQGWRPPGARHLRLLDLYLRSLLTGSDLTSLAGRRMDSPTVCTGWNVLRFRMDPAIRQLIVRQAQAALDDQGITNEPIFWEPPVEWVTGVTSWPGQDSDGLDEVLRRIEGADASLAEVAAATGLSFENVRLYCDATGTTFPELPRQDRRPNDPTPRVGDLGADRLRELYVEQQLSIAKIAKLIGTSTSVVRGELTRTGVTLHQQGRRREHFIDRKWFEHEYLGRRRTLVELAAECGASHSTLARAAAGWGIPLRPRGAQPRLKVQNQPEP
;
A
#
# COMPACT_ATOMS: atom_id res chain seq x y z
N MET A 1 -43.65 -27.23 -43.96
CA MET A 1 -43.41 -26.09 -44.87
C MET A 1 -44.62 -25.98 -45.81
N THR A 2 -45.30 -24.83 -45.82
CA THR A 2 -46.43 -24.55 -46.72
C THR A 2 -45.92 -24.01 -48.06
N TRP A 3 -46.46 -24.52 -49.17
CA TRP A 3 -46.11 -24.07 -50.53
C TRP A 3 -46.62 -22.65 -50.78
N SER A 4 -45.82 -21.80 -51.43
CA SER A 4 -46.16 -20.42 -51.84
C SER A 4 -46.05 -20.30 -53.36
N PRO A 5 -46.91 -19.52 -54.04
CA PRO A 5 -46.80 -19.25 -55.49
C PRO A 5 -45.45 -18.67 -55.90
N ASP A 6 -44.77 -17.96 -55.00
CA ASP A 6 -43.47 -17.32 -55.25
C ASP A 6 -42.28 -18.28 -55.10
N ARG A 7 -42.52 -19.53 -54.67
CA ARG A 7 -41.44 -20.50 -54.39
C ARG A 7 -40.97 -21.18 -55.68
N MET A 8 -39.65 -21.26 -55.84
CA MET A 8 -39.03 -21.98 -56.95
C MET A 8 -39.30 -23.48 -56.88
N PRO A 9 -39.66 -24.14 -58.00
CA PRO A 9 -39.97 -25.57 -58.01
C PRO A 9 -38.80 -26.50 -57.65
N ILE A 10 -37.58 -26.09 -57.98
CA ILE A 10 -36.37 -26.89 -57.74
C ILE A 10 -35.72 -26.36 -56.46
N PHE A 11 -35.81 -27.13 -55.38
CA PHE A 11 -35.21 -26.76 -54.10
C PHE A 11 -33.81 -27.37 -53.93
N VAL A 12 -32.85 -26.55 -53.51
CA VAL A 12 -31.51 -26.99 -53.09
C VAL A 12 -31.33 -26.65 -51.61
N PRO A 13 -31.27 -27.65 -50.71
CA PRO A 13 -31.08 -27.38 -49.29
C PRO A 13 -29.67 -26.82 -49.02
N PRO A 14 -29.54 -25.85 -48.10
CA PRO A 14 -28.24 -25.46 -47.56
C PRO A 14 -27.67 -26.62 -46.73
N ILE A 15 -26.34 -26.78 -46.75
CA ILE A 15 -25.65 -27.73 -45.86
C ILE A 15 -25.28 -27.05 -44.53
N PRO A 16 -25.08 -27.81 -43.43
CA PRO A 16 -24.65 -27.23 -42.17
C PRO A 16 -23.34 -26.43 -42.32
N GLY A 17 -23.36 -25.17 -41.88
CA GLY A 17 -22.18 -24.30 -41.91
C GLY A 17 -21.86 -23.66 -43.26
N GLU A 18 -22.70 -23.85 -44.28
CA GLU A 18 -22.43 -23.33 -45.62
C GLU A 18 -22.42 -21.80 -45.70
N ALA A 19 -21.50 -21.26 -46.50
CA ALA A 19 -21.48 -19.85 -46.86
C ALA A 19 -22.61 -19.51 -47.86
N LEU A 20 -23.23 -18.34 -47.70
CA LEU A 20 -24.34 -17.91 -48.56
C LEU A 20 -23.95 -17.83 -50.04
N ASP A 21 -22.75 -17.35 -50.35
CA ASP A 21 -22.25 -17.27 -51.74
C ASP A 21 -22.03 -18.65 -52.36
N SER A 22 -21.53 -19.62 -51.59
CA SER A 22 -21.48 -21.04 -52.01
C SER A 22 -22.85 -21.61 -52.31
N TRP A 23 -23.83 -21.38 -51.42
CA TRP A 23 -25.16 -21.92 -51.61
C TRP A 23 -25.86 -21.32 -52.84
N ILE A 24 -25.70 -20.01 -53.09
CA ILE A 24 -26.23 -19.35 -54.29
C ILE A 24 -25.60 -19.96 -55.56
N GLU A 25 -24.29 -20.20 -55.57
CA GLU A 25 -23.61 -20.85 -56.70
C GLU A 25 -24.09 -22.30 -56.90
N ALA A 26 -24.25 -23.07 -55.82
CA ALA A 26 -24.76 -24.44 -55.88
C ALA A 26 -26.22 -24.50 -56.38
N TYR A 27 -27.05 -23.54 -55.96
CA TYR A 27 -28.42 -23.39 -56.41
C TYR A 27 -28.46 -23.03 -57.91
N ALA A 28 -27.69 -22.02 -58.32
CA ALA A 28 -27.58 -21.60 -59.72
C ALA A 28 -27.10 -22.76 -60.62
N PHE A 29 -26.09 -23.50 -60.16
CA PHE A 29 -25.59 -24.70 -60.83
C PHE A 29 -26.69 -25.74 -61.05
N ARG A 30 -27.51 -26.01 -60.02
CA ARG A 30 -28.61 -27.00 -60.12
C ARG A 30 -29.64 -26.60 -61.18
N LEU A 31 -29.84 -25.30 -61.36
CA LEU A 31 -30.72 -24.67 -62.34
C LEU A 31 -30.06 -24.45 -63.71
N ARG A 32 -28.78 -24.81 -63.88
CA ARG A 32 -27.99 -24.57 -65.12
C ARG A 32 -27.86 -23.09 -65.50
N ILE A 33 -27.83 -22.20 -64.52
CA ILE A 33 -27.56 -20.77 -64.68
C ILE A 33 -26.35 -20.36 -63.82
N ASN A 34 -25.86 -19.13 -63.98
CA ASN A 34 -24.83 -18.58 -63.09
C ASN A 34 -25.48 -17.79 -61.93
N ALA A 35 -24.72 -17.47 -60.88
CA ALA A 35 -25.23 -16.73 -59.73
C ALA A 35 -25.84 -15.37 -60.11
N SER A 36 -25.26 -14.65 -61.08
CA SER A 36 -25.83 -13.38 -61.57
C SER A 36 -27.23 -13.58 -62.20
N GLY A 37 -27.42 -14.66 -62.96
CA GLY A 37 -28.69 -15.03 -63.55
C GLY A 37 -29.72 -15.41 -62.50
N LEU A 38 -29.32 -16.15 -61.45
CA LEU A 38 -30.19 -16.46 -60.32
C LEU A 38 -30.60 -15.19 -59.57
N LEU A 39 -29.65 -14.32 -59.24
CA LEU A 39 -29.94 -13.03 -58.60
C LEU A 39 -30.85 -12.16 -59.48
N SER A 40 -30.65 -12.17 -60.79
CA SER A 40 -31.49 -11.41 -61.72
C SER A 40 -32.92 -11.94 -61.76
N PHE A 41 -33.09 -13.27 -61.78
CA PHE A 41 -34.41 -13.91 -61.67
C PHE A 41 -35.14 -13.53 -60.37
N LEU A 42 -34.40 -13.34 -59.27
CA LEU A 42 -34.92 -12.90 -57.98
C LEU A 42 -35.11 -11.37 -57.86
N ASN A 43 -34.93 -10.61 -58.94
CA ASN A 43 -34.93 -9.14 -58.98
C ASN A 43 -33.82 -8.46 -58.14
N LEU A 44 -32.73 -9.16 -57.88
CA LEU A 44 -31.55 -8.70 -57.13
C LEU A 44 -30.40 -8.27 -58.06
N ASN A 45 -30.71 -7.55 -59.14
CA ASN A 45 -29.77 -7.20 -60.23
C ASN A 45 -28.52 -6.40 -59.78
N ARG A 46 -28.60 -5.67 -58.66
CA ARG A 46 -27.50 -4.87 -58.10
C ARG A 46 -26.73 -5.57 -56.97
N SER A 47 -27.21 -6.72 -56.52
CA SER A 47 -26.62 -7.47 -55.43
C SER A 47 -25.37 -8.22 -55.89
N GLN A 48 -24.44 -8.39 -54.96
CA GLN A 48 -23.19 -9.11 -55.21
C GLN A 48 -23.02 -10.17 -54.13
N THR A 49 -22.83 -11.42 -54.52
CA THR A 49 -22.66 -12.57 -53.60
C THR A 49 -21.58 -12.30 -52.54
N ARG A 50 -20.45 -11.70 -52.96
CA ARG A 50 -19.35 -11.27 -52.06
C ARG A 50 -19.75 -10.28 -50.95
N ARG A 51 -20.83 -9.49 -51.14
CA ARG A 51 -21.37 -8.56 -50.14
C ARG A 51 -22.49 -9.19 -49.35
N MET A 52 -23.30 -10.04 -50.00
CA MET A 52 -24.38 -10.78 -49.36
C MET A 52 -23.85 -11.77 -48.32
N VAL A 53 -22.73 -12.45 -48.60
CA VAL A 53 -22.07 -13.32 -47.61
C VAL A 53 -21.55 -12.55 -46.39
N VAL A 54 -21.26 -11.26 -46.53
CA VAL A 54 -20.90 -10.41 -45.38
C VAL A 54 -22.14 -10.07 -44.58
N ALA A 55 -23.14 -9.46 -45.23
CA ALA A 55 -24.43 -9.15 -44.63
C ALA A 55 -25.52 -9.02 -45.71
N LEU A 56 -26.71 -9.54 -45.40
CA LEU A 56 -27.91 -9.37 -46.22
C LEU A 56 -28.63 -8.07 -45.87
N THR A 57 -29.14 -7.39 -46.90
CA THR A 57 -30.17 -6.35 -46.71
C THR A 57 -31.54 -7.00 -46.50
N GLU A 58 -32.48 -6.26 -45.90
CA GLU A 58 -33.86 -6.74 -45.71
C GLU A 58 -34.51 -7.16 -47.04
N HIS A 59 -34.22 -6.42 -48.12
CA HIS A 59 -34.72 -6.74 -49.46
C HIS A 59 -34.17 -8.07 -49.99
N GLU A 60 -32.85 -8.27 -49.90
CA GLU A 60 -32.19 -9.52 -50.33
C GLU A 60 -32.67 -10.72 -49.49
N LEU A 61 -32.78 -10.55 -48.17
CA LEU A 61 -33.25 -11.59 -47.24
C LEU A 61 -34.69 -12.01 -47.55
N GLY A 62 -35.59 -11.04 -47.75
CA GLY A 62 -36.98 -11.30 -48.08
C GLY A 62 -37.15 -11.97 -49.45
N ALA A 63 -36.39 -11.54 -50.46
CA ALA A 63 -36.43 -12.15 -51.79
C ALA A 63 -35.96 -13.61 -51.76
N LEU A 64 -34.82 -13.89 -51.11
CA LEU A 64 -34.31 -15.26 -50.97
C LEU A 64 -35.24 -16.15 -50.15
N SER A 65 -35.77 -15.66 -49.04
CA SER A 65 -36.65 -16.45 -48.17
C SER A 65 -37.96 -16.83 -48.88
N ARG A 66 -38.59 -15.88 -49.59
CA ARG A 66 -39.81 -16.17 -50.38
C ARG A 66 -39.56 -17.17 -51.50
N ALA A 67 -38.48 -16.98 -52.27
CA ALA A 67 -38.20 -17.81 -53.44
C ALA A 67 -37.74 -19.23 -53.09
N THR A 68 -37.04 -19.41 -51.97
CA THR A 68 -36.45 -20.70 -51.61
C THR A 68 -37.21 -21.44 -50.52
N GLY A 69 -37.97 -20.72 -49.69
CA GLY A 69 -38.62 -21.24 -48.49
C GLY A 69 -37.68 -21.45 -47.30
N VAL A 70 -36.42 -20.99 -47.39
CA VAL A 70 -35.46 -21.01 -46.27
C VAL A 70 -35.82 -19.89 -45.28
N ALA A 71 -35.78 -20.18 -43.99
CA ALA A 71 -36.12 -19.20 -42.97
C ALA A 71 -35.12 -18.03 -42.98
N PRO A 72 -35.55 -16.78 -42.72
CA PRO A 72 -34.65 -15.64 -42.66
C PRO A 72 -33.49 -15.85 -41.68
N ALA A 73 -33.73 -16.50 -40.53
CA ALA A 73 -32.70 -16.81 -39.55
C ALA A 73 -31.59 -17.72 -40.12
N ASP A 74 -31.95 -18.74 -40.90
CA ASP A 74 -30.99 -19.66 -41.51
C ASP A 74 -30.16 -18.94 -42.59
N LEU A 75 -30.79 -18.09 -43.40
CA LEU A 75 -30.08 -17.25 -44.38
C LEU A 75 -29.09 -16.30 -43.70
N THR A 76 -29.47 -15.68 -42.58
CA THR A 76 -28.57 -14.82 -41.80
C THR A 76 -27.40 -15.63 -41.20
N ARG A 77 -27.64 -16.86 -40.74
CA ARG A 77 -26.57 -17.76 -40.25
C ARG A 77 -25.57 -18.18 -41.32
N MET A 78 -25.94 -18.10 -42.60
CA MET A 78 -25.05 -18.33 -43.74
C MET A 78 -24.22 -17.09 -44.12
N THR A 79 -24.36 -15.98 -43.38
CA THR A 79 -23.58 -14.75 -43.54
C THR A 79 -22.64 -14.51 -42.38
N LEU A 80 -21.69 -13.60 -42.55
CA LEU A 80 -20.77 -13.16 -41.51
C LEU A 80 -21.39 -12.20 -40.48
N SER A 81 -22.62 -11.73 -40.70
CA SER A 81 -23.30 -10.79 -39.81
C SER A 81 -23.36 -11.23 -38.34
N PRO A 82 -23.59 -12.51 -37.99
CA PRO A 82 -23.58 -12.96 -36.59
C PRO A 82 -22.22 -12.84 -35.90
N GLN A 83 -21.14 -12.71 -36.68
CA GLN A 83 -19.76 -12.61 -36.19
C GLN A 83 -19.26 -11.16 -36.12
N ASP A 84 -20.11 -10.19 -36.48
CA ASP A 84 -19.78 -8.77 -36.40
C ASP A 84 -19.58 -8.33 -34.96
N GLY A 85 -18.43 -7.69 -34.73
CA GLY A 85 -17.99 -7.29 -33.41
C GLY A 85 -17.46 -8.44 -32.54
N ILE A 86 -17.41 -9.70 -33.00
CA ILE A 86 -16.80 -10.81 -32.24
C ILE A 86 -15.41 -11.11 -32.81
N SER A 87 -15.37 -11.72 -33.99
CA SER A 87 -14.15 -12.13 -34.68
C SER A 87 -13.78 -11.22 -35.85
N ILE A 88 -14.76 -10.48 -36.36
CA ILE A 88 -14.63 -9.54 -37.47
C ILE A 88 -15.33 -8.22 -37.14
N ALA A 89 -15.14 -7.20 -37.96
CA ALA A 89 -15.90 -5.96 -37.90
C ALA A 89 -16.43 -5.62 -39.30
N ILE A 90 -17.72 -5.31 -39.42
CA ILE A 90 -18.38 -5.00 -40.69
C ILE A 90 -18.64 -3.49 -40.78
N ARG A 91 -18.33 -2.88 -41.93
CA ARG A 91 -18.74 -1.50 -42.22
C ARG A 91 -20.21 -1.50 -42.67
N PRO A 92 -21.16 -0.88 -41.95
CA PRO A 92 -22.58 -0.95 -42.29
C PRO A 92 -22.90 -0.44 -43.70
N GLN A 93 -22.26 0.67 -44.11
CA GLN A 93 -22.56 1.34 -45.38
C GLN A 93 -22.03 0.55 -46.59
N THR A 94 -20.89 -0.12 -46.43
CA THR A 94 -20.24 -0.83 -47.55
C THR A 94 -20.40 -2.33 -47.48
N ARG A 95 -20.94 -2.91 -46.39
CA ARG A 95 -21.00 -4.37 -46.17
C ARG A 95 -19.65 -5.04 -46.47
N GLY A 96 -18.58 -4.36 -46.06
CA GLY A 96 -17.20 -4.78 -46.27
C GLY A 96 -16.49 -4.87 -44.94
N LEU A 97 -15.53 -5.79 -44.83
CA LEU A 97 -14.77 -6.01 -43.61
C LEU A 97 -13.93 -4.77 -43.27
N ALA A 98 -14.14 -4.22 -42.07
CA ALA A 98 -13.33 -3.19 -41.46
C ALA A 98 -11.96 -3.73 -41.04
N ARG A 99 -11.08 -2.88 -40.53
CA ARG A 99 -9.84 -3.36 -39.91
C ARG A 99 -10.23 -4.16 -38.67
N SER A 100 -10.00 -5.47 -38.71
CA SER A 100 -10.23 -6.35 -37.56
C SER A 100 -9.33 -5.92 -36.38
N PRO A 101 -9.81 -6.00 -35.13
CA PRO A 101 -8.97 -5.86 -33.94
C PRO A 101 -8.05 -7.08 -33.70
N THR A 102 -8.20 -8.15 -34.49
CA THR A 102 -7.43 -9.39 -34.44
C THR A 102 -6.70 -9.64 -35.78
N TRP A 103 -6.56 -10.90 -36.21
CA TRP A 103 -6.07 -11.26 -37.53
C TRP A 103 -6.86 -10.56 -38.64
N ARG A 104 -6.18 -10.10 -39.68
CA ARG A 104 -6.86 -9.48 -40.82
C ARG A 104 -7.42 -10.54 -41.75
N GLY A 105 -8.75 -10.57 -41.90
CA GLY A 105 -9.38 -11.23 -43.04
C GLY A 105 -9.08 -10.47 -44.32
N THR A 106 -8.36 -11.07 -45.26
CA THR A 106 -8.18 -10.54 -46.62
C THR A 106 -9.35 -10.91 -47.52
N SER A 107 -9.45 -10.23 -48.66
CA SER A 107 -10.39 -10.60 -49.73
C SER A 107 -10.08 -12.01 -50.23
N GLY A 108 -10.99 -12.95 -49.99
CA GLY A 108 -10.85 -14.36 -50.37
C GLY A 108 -11.39 -15.29 -49.27
N SER A 109 -11.17 -16.59 -49.45
CA SER A 109 -11.54 -17.62 -48.48
C SER A 109 -10.44 -18.64 -48.37
N ARG A 110 -10.18 -19.11 -47.15
CA ARG A 110 -9.46 -20.37 -46.98
C ARG A 110 -10.34 -21.54 -47.43
N TYR A 111 -9.74 -22.71 -47.64
CA TYR A 111 -10.50 -23.91 -47.99
C TYR A 111 -9.79 -25.20 -47.57
N CYS A 112 -10.58 -26.27 -47.42
CA CYS A 112 -10.09 -27.63 -47.27
C CYS A 112 -10.35 -28.41 -48.57
N PRO A 113 -9.32 -28.93 -49.24
CA PRO A 113 -9.48 -29.71 -50.48
C PRO A 113 -10.40 -30.92 -50.29
N SER A 114 -10.23 -31.69 -49.22
CA SER A 114 -11.05 -32.86 -48.92
C SER A 114 -12.53 -32.51 -48.66
N CYS A 115 -12.83 -31.45 -47.92
CA CYS A 115 -14.22 -31.00 -47.76
C CYS A 115 -14.86 -30.58 -49.09
N LEU A 116 -14.12 -29.88 -49.96
CA LEU A 116 -14.65 -29.48 -51.27
C LEU A 116 -14.93 -30.72 -52.14
N HIS A 117 -14.04 -31.72 -52.11
CA HIS A 117 -14.23 -32.98 -52.82
C HIS A 117 -15.47 -33.75 -52.33
N GLU A 118 -15.65 -33.88 -51.01
CA GLU A 118 -16.78 -34.61 -50.41
C GLU A 118 -18.14 -33.92 -50.61
N THR A 119 -18.16 -32.59 -50.57
CA THR A 119 -19.42 -31.82 -50.59
C THR A 119 -19.83 -31.37 -52.00
N GLY A 120 -18.99 -31.57 -53.01
CA GLY A 120 -19.23 -31.08 -54.36
C GLY A 120 -19.04 -29.58 -54.47
N ASP A 121 -17.87 -29.09 -54.05
CA ASP A 121 -17.44 -27.69 -54.06
C ASP A 121 -18.30 -26.75 -53.20
N ARG A 122 -18.83 -27.23 -52.06
CA ARG A 122 -19.63 -26.43 -51.12
C ARG A 122 -18.72 -25.83 -50.06
N TRP A 123 -18.67 -24.50 -49.99
CA TRP A 123 -17.76 -23.78 -49.11
C TRP A 123 -18.38 -23.53 -47.74
N GLN A 124 -17.57 -23.69 -46.71
CA GLN A 124 -17.96 -23.42 -45.33
C GLN A 124 -17.79 -21.93 -45.01
N LEU A 125 -18.78 -21.34 -44.32
CA LEU A 125 -18.75 -19.96 -43.86
C LEU A 125 -17.57 -19.69 -42.93
N ARG A 126 -17.25 -20.66 -42.05
CA ARG A 126 -16.15 -20.54 -41.08
C ARG A 126 -14.81 -20.24 -41.74
N TRP A 127 -14.56 -20.71 -42.97
CA TRP A 127 -13.30 -20.45 -43.67
C TRP A 127 -13.09 -18.98 -44.06
N ARG A 128 -14.12 -18.13 -43.91
CA ARG A 128 -14.04 -16.68 -44.04
C ARG A 128 -13.59 -15.98 -42.76
N LEU A 129 -13.59 -16.70 -41.64
CA LEU A 129 -13.18 -16.16 -40.36
C LEU A 129 -11.65 -16.15 -40.28
N PRO A 130 -11.03 -15.06 -39.78
CA PRO A 130 -9.59 -14.97 -39.67
C PRO A 130 -8.96 -16.08 -38.79
N TRP A 131 -9.76 -16.62 -37.88
CA TRP A 131 -9.41 -17.63 -36.88
C TRP A 131 -9.54 -19.09 -37.36
N SER A 132 -9.99 -19.34 -38.59
CA SER A 132 -10.04 -20.69 -39.15
C SER A 132 -8.76 -20.99 -39.93
N PHE A 133 -7.90 -21.85 -39.39
CA PHE A 133 -6.62 -22.24 -39.98
C PHE A 133 -6.49 -23.76 -40.20
N ALA A 134 -7.29 -24.58 -39.54
CA ALA A 134 -7.27 -26.04 -39.74
C ALA A 134 -8.66 -26.63 -39.97
N CYS A 135 -8.74 -27.70 -40.75
CA CYS A 135 -9.91 -28.55 -40.88
C CYS A 135 -9.87 -29.66 -39.82
N ARG A 136 -10.81 -29.64 -38.88
CA ARG A 136 -10.93 -30.67 -37.83
C ARG A 136 -11.39 -32.02 -38.35
N GLN A 137 -12.19 -32.03 -39.42
CA GLN A 137 -12.71 -33.27 -40.00
C GLN A 137 -11.62 -34.06 -40.71
N HIS A 138 -10.75 -33.39 -41.47
CA HIS A 138 -9.71 -34.03 -42.28
C HIS A 138 -8.30 -33.93 -41.69
N SER A 139 -8.14 -33.23 -40.56
CA SER A 139 -6.84 -32.96 -39.92
C SER A 139 -5.82 -32.36 -40.91
N LEU A 140 -6.26 -31.31 -41.63
CA LEU A 140 -5.46 -30.60 -42.64
C LEU A 140 -5.33 -29.12 -42.27
N LEU A 141 -4.17 -28.51 -42.54
CA LEU A 141 -4.10 -27.05 -42.61
C LEU A 141 -4.91 -26.55 -43.80
N LEU A 142 -5.68 -25.49 -43.59
CA LEU A 142 -6.47 -24.87 -44.66
C LEU A 142 -5.55 -24.15 -45.64
N LEU A 143 -5.87 -24.22 -46.92
CA LEU A 143 -5.14 -23.52 -47.96
C LEU A 143 -5.70 -22.11 -48.14
N ASP A 144 -4.80 -21.13 -48.24
CA ASP A 144 -5.13 -19.72 -48.45
C ASP A 144 -5.17 -19.32 -49.93
N THR A 145 -4.32 -19.95 -50.74
CA THR A 145 -4.08 -19.63 -52.14
C THR A 145 -4.17 -20.89 -52.99
N CYS A 146 -4.58 -20.72 -54.24
CA CYS A 146 -4.54 -21.80 -55.21
C CYS A 146 -3.10 -22.10 -55.62
N PRO A 147 -2.65 -23.37 -55.65
CA PRO A 147 -1.29 -23.73 -56.07
C PRO A 147 -1.01 -23.43 -57.55
N ALA A 148 -2.03 -23.31 -58.40
CA ALA A 148 -1.85 -23.08 -59.83
C ALA A 148 -1.78 -21.59 -60.23
N CYS A 149 -2.49 -20.71 -59.52
CA CYS A 149 -2.57 -19.28 -59.87
C CYS A 149 -2.16 -18.33 -58.73
N GLU A 150 -1.80 -18.89 -57.57
CA GLU A 150 -1.39 -18.19 -56.33
C GLU A 150 -2.42 -17.19 -55.77
N ALA A 151 -3.57 -17.04 -56.41
CA ALA A 151 -4.62 -16.16 -55.95
C ALA A 151 -5.45 -16.80 -54.84
N ARG A 152 -6.01 -15.95 -53.97
CA ARG A 152 -6.97 -16.37 -52.95
C ARG A 152 -8.31 -16.69 -53.63
N PRO A 153 -8.80 -17.93 -53.53
CA PRO A 153 -10.01 -18.34 -54.23
C PRO A 153 -11.29 -17.78 -53.59
N LEU A 154 -12.30 -17.60 -54.43
CA LEU A 154 -13.70 -17.38 -54.06
C LEU A 154 -14.57 -18.43 -54.78
N PRO A 155 -15.74 -18.80 -54.22
CA PRO A 155 -16.68 -19.67 -54.91
C PRO A 155 -17.06 -19.08 -56.27
N ALA A 156 -16.85 -19.86 -57.33
CA ALA A 156 -17.30 -19.55 -58.68
C ALA A 156 -17.58 -20.88 -59.42
N SER A 157 -18.55 -20.85 -60.33
CA SER A 157 -19.14 -22.04 -60.96
C SER A 157 -18.17 -23.09 -61.58
N ARG A 158 -18.71 -24.32 -61.64
CA ARG A 158 -18.30 -25.59 -62.27
C ARG A 158 -16.89 -26.15 -62.08
N HIS A 159 -15.82 -25.44 -62.41
CA HIS A 159 -14.47 -26.03 -62.35
C HIS A 159 -13.39 -24.99 -62.11
N GLY A 160 -13.74 -23.81 -61.60
CA GLY A 160 -12.75 -22.77 -61.42
C GLY A 160 -13.16 -21.69 -60.46
N HIS A 161 -12.18 -21.17 -59.73
CA HIS A 161 -12.35 -20.05 -58.82
C HIS A 161 -11.97 -18.75 -59.52
N ALA A 162 -12.61 -17.65 -59.11
CA ALA A 162 -12.18 -16.32 -59.50
C ALA A 162 -11.13 -15.81 -58.51
N PRO A 163 -10.01 -15.25 -58.98
CA PRO A 163 -9.06 -14.58 -58.10
C PRO A 163 -9.72 -13.34 -57.47
N SER A 164 -9.41 -13.03 -56.22
CA SER A 164 -9.95 -11.86 -55.51
C SER A 164 -9.69 -10.50 -56.19
N LEU A 165 -8.76 -10.43 -57.15
CA LEU A 165 -8.27 -9.21 -57.80
C LEU A 165 -8.27 -9.24 -59.36
N GLY A 166 -8.85 -10.26 -60.03
CA GLY A 166 -8.68 -10.41 -61.49
C GLY A 166 -9.83 -11.07 -62.27
N ARG A 167 -9.86 -10.82 -63.59
CA ARG A 167 -10.92 -11.21 -64.56
C ARG A 167 -10.76 -12.61 -65.19
N ILE A 168 -9.67 -13.33 -64.92
CA ILE A 168 -9.39 -14.64 -65.54
C ILE A 168 -9.77 -15.75 -64.56
N GLN A 169 -10.62 -16.66 -64.99
CA GLN A 169 -11.06 -17.81 -64.19
C GLN A 169 -9.98 -18.89 -64.21
N CYS A 170 -9.45 -19.27 -63.04
CA CYS A 170 -8.51 -20.38 -62.92
C CYS A 170 -9.31 -21.68 -62.84
N THR A 171 -9.04 -22.64 -63.71
CA THR A 171 -9.79 -23.92 -63.80
C THR A 171 -9.16 -25.06 -63.00
N HIS A 172 -8.24 -24.76 -62.08
CA HIS A 172 -7.61 -25.77 -61.24
C HIS A 172 -8.62 -26.34 -60.23
N PRO A 173 -8.79 -27.68 -60.14
CA PRO A 173 -9.68 -28.29 -59.16
C PRO A 173 -9.10 -28.11 -57.75
N LEU A 174 -9.75 -27.26 -56.96
CA LEU A 174 -9.27 -26.96 -55.60
C LEU A 174 -9.33 -28.19 -54.68
N GLY A 175 -10.23 -29.13 -54.94
CA GLY A 175 -10.34 -30.41 -54.22
C GLY A 175 -9.10 -31.32 -54.33
N ASP A 176 -8.30 -31.15 -55.39
CA ASP A 176 -7.09 -31.94 -55.63
C ASP A 176 -5.81 -31.20 -55.20
N SER A 177 -5.95 -30.07 -54.51
CA SER A 177 -4.80 -29.29 -54.06
C SER A 177 -4.04 -30.02 -52.94
N PRO A 178 -2.69 -30.06 -52.98
CA PRO A 178 -1.91 -30.66 -51.90
C PRO A 178 -2.03 -29.81 -50.63
N ALA A 179 -2.45 -30.43 -49.52
CA ALA A 179 -2.55 -29.79 -48.20
C ALA A 179 -1.64 -30.49 -47.18
N VAL A 180 -1.15 -29.72 -46.21
CA VAL A 180 -0.32 -30.25 -45.12
C VAL A 180 -1.21 -30.97 -44.12
N SER A 181 -0.95 -32.27 -43.93
CA SER A 181 -1.60 -33.07 -42.88
C SER A 181 -0.99 -32.77 -41.52
N VAL A 182 -1.87 -32.52 -40.54
CA VAL A 182 -1.51 -32.36 -39.13
C VAL A 182 -2.07 -33.55 -38.33
N PRO A 183 -1.47 -33.93 -37.19
CA PRO A 183 -2.00 -35.00 -36.36
C PRO A 183 -3.40 -34.65 -35.83
N GLY A 184 -4.36 -35.58 -35.91
CA GLY A 184 -5.74 -35.34 -35.46
C GLY A 184 -5.88 -35.08 -33.95
N GLY A 185 -4.97 -35.63 -33.15
CA GLY A 185 -4.81 -35.31 -31.72
C GLY A 185 -3.71 -34.28 -31.43
N GLY A 186 -3.20 -33.61 -32.46
CA GLY A 186 -2.10 -32.66 -32.38
C GLY A 186 -2.51 -31.28 -31.85
N ALA A 187 -1.51 -30.46 -31.56
CA ALA A 187 -1.68 -29.13 -30.99
C ALA A 187 -2.47 -28.20 -31.93
N VAL A 188 -2.29 -28.32 -33.25
CA VAL A 188 -2.99 -27.49 -34.24
C VAL A 188 -4.50 -27.74 -34.23
N ILE A 189 -4.92 -29.01 -34.20
CA ILE A 189 -6.34 -29.39 -34.20
C ILE A 189 -6.99 -29.05 -32.86
N ALA A 190 -6.28 -29.27 -31.75
CA ALA A 190 -6.73 -28.84 -30.42
C ALA A 190 -6.92 -27.31 -30.36
N ALA A 191 -5.98 -26.54 -30.93
CA ALA A 191 -6.09 -25.09 -31.00
C ALA A 191 -7.29 -24.63 -31.83
N GLN A 192 -7.53 -25.23 -33.01
CA GLN A 192 -8.70 -24.91 -33.82
C GLN A 192 -10.00 -25.26 -33.09
N ALA A 193 -10.06 -26.42 -32.42
CA ALA A 193 -11.23 -26.82 -31.63
C ALA A 193 -11.53 -25.81 -30.51
N ARG A 194 -10.49 -25.34 -29.81
CA ARG A 194 -10.66 -24.35 -28.75
C ARG A 194 -11.17 -23.00 -29.27
N ILE A 195 -10.71 -22.57 -30.44
CA ILE A 195 -11.21 -21.33 -31.06
C ILE A 195 -12.66 -21.49 -31.52
N ASP A 196 -13.02 -22.65 -32.10
CA ASP A 196 -14.41 -22.95 -32.46
C ASP A 196 -15.32 -22.87 -31.21
N GLU A 197 -14.91 -23.46 -30.08
CA GLU A 197 -15.66 -23.36 -28.81
C GLU A 197 -15.86 -21.92 -28.34
N ILE A 198 -14.84 -21.06 -28.46
CA ILE A 198 -14.93 -19.64 -28.09
C ILE A 198 -15.90 -18.89 -29.02
N LEU A 199 -15.90 -19.20 -30.31
CA LEU A 199 -16.77 -18.56 -31.31
C LEU A 199 -18.23 -19.03 -31.20
N ASP A 200 -18.44 -20.28 -30.82
CA ASP A 200 -19.76 -20.88 -30.63
C ASP A 200 -20.34 -20.60 -29.23
N ALA A 201 -19.54 -20.03 -28.31
CA ALA A 201 -20.00 -19.62 -26.99
C ALA A 201 -21.10 -18.55 -27.08
N GLY A 202 -22.15 -18.68 -26.26
CA GLY A 202 -23.32 -17.79 -26.29
C GLY A 202 -23.08 -16.36 -25.76
N ASP A 203 -21.86 -16.01 -25.35
CA ASP A 203 -21.49 -14.66 -24.87
C ASP A 203 -20.51 -13.96 -25.82
N PRO A 204 -21.01 -13.07 -26.70
CA PRO A 204 -20.20 -12.31 -27.65
C PRO A 204 -19.11 -11.41 -27.01
N GLU A 205 -19.34 -10.88 -25.82
CA GLU A 205 -18.40 -9.94 -25.18
C GLU A 205 -17.19 -10.67 -24.61
N SER A 206 -17.44 -11.79 -23.92
CA SER A 206 -16.38 -12.68 -23.43
C SER A 206 -15.57 -13.30 -24.58
N ALA A 207 -16.25 -13.75 -25.64
CA ALA A 207 -15.58 -14.27 -26.84
C ALA A 207 -14.66 -13.21 -27.48
N ARG A 208 -15.15 -11.98 -27.66
CA ARG A 208 -14.35 -10.85 -28.17
C ARG A 208 -13.12 -10.59 -27.30
N GLY A 209 -13.28 -10.54 -25.97
CA GLY A 209 -12.18 -10.31 -25.03
C GLY A 209 -11.11 -11.39 -25.13
N THR A 210 -11.53 -12.66 -25.12
CA THR A 210 -10.64 -13.83 -25.20
C THR A 210 -9.88 -13.87 -26.53
N LEU A 211 -10.55 -13.65 -27.66
CA LEU A 211 -9.89 -13.62 -28.97
C LEU A 211 -8.91 -12.45 -29.09
N HIS A 212 -9.20 -11.30 -28.49
CA HIS A 212 -8.28 -10.18 -28.49
C HIS A 212 -7.01 -10.47 -27.68
N ASP A 213 -7.17 -11.11 -26.52
CA ASP A 213 -6.04 -11.56 -25.69
C ASP A 213 -5.16 -12.57 -26.45
N LEU A 214 -5.78 -13.61 -27.02
CA LEU A 214 -5.08 -14.64 -27.80
C LEU A 214 -4.36 -14.03 -29.00
N TYR A 215 -5.00 -13.11 -29.73
CA TYR A 215 -4.36 -12.44 -30.86
C TYR A 215 -3.14 -11.63 -30.41
N THR A 216 -3.27 -10.89 -29.30
CA THR A 216 -2.17 -10.09 -28.77
C THR A 216 -0.99 -10.97 -28.38
N LEU A 217 -1.23 -12.09 -27.68
CA LEU A 217 -0.19 -13.06 -27.35
C LEU A 217 0.41 -13.72 -28.60
N ALA A 218 -0.43 -14.14 -29.55
CA ALA A 218 -0.02 -14.80 -30.78
C ALA A 218 0.90 -13.89 -31.62
N TRP A 219 0.50 -12.64 -31.82
CA TRP A 219 1.30 -11.67 -32.57
C TRP A 219 2.65 -11.41 -31.91
N LYS A 220 2.68 -11.34 -30.57
CA LYS A 220 3.91 -11.17 -29.79
C LYS A 220 4.81 -12.39 -29.87
N ALA A 221 4.26 -13.58 -29.67
CA ALA A 221 4.96 -14.85 -29.77
C ALA A 221 5.62 -15.03 -31.15
N LEU A 222 4.86 -14.82 -32.23
CA LEU A 222 5.39 -14.87 -33.59
C LEU A 222 6.52 -13.86 -33.77
N ALA A 223 6.35 -12.65 -33.28
CA ALA A 223 7.36 -11.63 -33.45
C ALA A 223 8.65 -11.90 -32.64
N VAL A 224 8.56 -12.59 -31.49
CA VAL A 224 9.70 -13.13 -30.74
C VAL A 224 10.37 -14.28 -31.48
N LEU A 225 9.58 -15.24 -31.97
CA LEU A 225 10.06 -16.40 -32.74
C LEU A 225 10.94 -15.98 -33.91
N HIS A 226 10.52 -14.94 -34.65
CA HIS A 226 11.26 -14.41 -35.80
C HIS A 226 12.51 -13.60 -35.44
N SER A 227 12.55 -12.97 -34.25
CA SER A 227 13.65 -12.07 -33.86
C SER A 227 14.79 -12.80 -33.14
N ASN A 228 14.63 -14.10 -32.89
CA ASN A 228 15.53 -15.08 -32.28
C ASN A 228 16.65 -14.53 -31.37
N ARG A 229 16.34 -14.35 -30.07
CA ARG A 229 17.32 -14.02 -29.01
C ARG A 229 17.23 -14.91 -27.76
N MET A 230 16.22 -15.77 -27.66
CA MET A 230 15.96 -16.66 -26.54
C MET A 230 15.66 -18.06 -27.10
N GLU A 231 16.13 -19.12 -26.43
CA GLU A 231 15.79 -20.49 -26.79
C GLU A 231 14.27 -20.73 -26.67
N LEU A 232 13.72 -21.50 -27.63
CA LEU A 232 12.32 -21.89 -27.61
C LEU A 232 12.08 -22.84 -26.42
N PRO A 233 11.04 -22.64 -25.60
CA PRO A 233 10.68 -23.58 -24.56
C PRO A 233 10.42 -24.99 -25.10
N ASP A 234 10.98 -26.03 -24.46
CA ASP A 234 10.83 -27.43 -24.87
C ASP A 234 9.37 -27.87 -25.04
N LEU A 235 8.47 -27.34 -24.20
CA LEU A 235 7.02 -27.58 -24.28
C LEU A 235 6.40 -27.20 -25.63
N LEU A 236 7.02 -26.28 -26.38
CA LEU A 236 6.55 -25.86 -27.70
C LEU A 236 7.20 -26.68 -28.83
N GLY A 237 8.31 -27.37 -28.56
CA GLY A 237 9.06 -28.10 -29.58
C GLY A 237 8.19 -29.12 -30.31
N ASP A 238 7.48 -29.95 -29.56
CA ASP A 238 6.60 -31.00 -30.11
C ASP A 238 5.45 -30.44 -30.93
N ALA A 239 4.84 -29.36 -30.43
CA ALA A 239 3.72 -28.69 -31.09
C ALA A 239 4.15 -27.97 -32.38
N LEU A 240 5.35 -27.38 -32.41
CA LEU A 240 5.87 -26.70 -33.59
C LEU A 240 6.41 -27.68 -34.65
N ARG A 241 6.88 -28.88 -34.25
CA ARG A 241 7.25 -29.95 -35.20
C ARG A 241 6.10 -30.34 -36.13
N GLU A 242 4.84 -30.20 -35.70
CA GLU A 242 3.67 -30.41 -36.56
C GLU A 242 3.61 -29.44 -37.75
N LEU A 243 4.25 -28.28 -37.62
CA LEU A 243 4.23 -27.18 -38.58
C LEU A 243 5.56 -27.01 -39.33
N ASP A 244 6.58 -27.84 -39.07
CA ASP A 244 7.89 -27.80 -39.77
C ASP A 244 7.77 -27.93 -41.29
N ARG A 245 6.70 -28.58 -41.76
CA ARG A 245 6.41 -28.76 -43.20
C ARG A 245 5.72 -27.55 -43.84
N ALA A 246 5.41 -26.52 -43.07
CA ALA A 246 4.78 -25.29 -43.54
C ALA A 246 5.72 -24.09 -43.27
N PRO A 247 6.05 -23.27 -44.29
CA PRO A 247 6.90 -22.11 -44.07
C PRO A 247 6.17 -21.08 -43.22
N ILE A 248 6.72 -20.76 -42.04
CA ILE A 248 6.25 -19.65 -41.22
C ILE A 248 6.82 -18.36 -41.81
N LEU A 249 5.94 -17.50 -42.31
CA LEU A 249 6.37 -16.25 -42.96
C LEU A 249 6.66 -15.16 -41.93
N LEU A 250 7.76 -14.43 -42.15
CA LEU A 250 8.09 -13.21 -41.41
C LEU A 250 6.91 -12.23 -41.49
N LEU A 251 6.45 -11.77 -40.32
CA LEU A 251 5.45 -10.70 -40.17
C LEU A 251 5.95 -9.40 -40.81
N HIS A 252 5.77 -9.24 -42.13
CA HIS A 252 6.03 -7.99 -42.84
C HIS A 252 4.79 -7.11 -42.77
N GLY A 253 4.71 -6.29 -41.72
CA GLY A 253 3.61 -5.34 -41.53
C GLY A 253 2.27 -6.01 -41.25
N LEU A 254 1.18 -5.26 -41.46
CA LEU A 254 -0.22 -5.65 -41.18
C LEU A 254 -0.82 -6.57 -42.28
N GLY A 255 0.01 -7.42 -42.92
CA GLY A 255 -0.37 -8.32 -44.01
C GLY A 255 -1.02 -9.61 -43.52
N SER A 256 -1.87 -10.24 -44.34
CA SER A 256 -2.64 -11.43 -43.99
C SER A 256 -1.77 -12.57 -43.48
N GLU A 257 -1.97 -13.00 -42.23
CA GLU A 257 -1.40 -14.25 -41.78
C GLU A 257 -2.04 -15.41 -42.55
N ASP A 258 -1.20 -16.20 -43.21
CA ASP A 258 -1.53 -17.51 -43.73
C ASP A 258 -1.97 -18.45 -42.59
N ALA A 259 -2.61 -19.56 -42.95
CA ALA A 259 -3.13 -20.53 -42.02
C ALA A 259 -2.04 -21.09 -41.10
N ALA A 260 -0.81 -21.32 -41.60
CA ALA A 260 0.28 -21.83 -40.78
C ALA A 260 0.72 -20.79 -39.73
N THR A 261 0.91 -19.53 -40.11
CA THR A 261 1.24 -18.45 -39.16
C THR A 261 0.13 -18.25 -38.12
N ALA A 262 -1.14 -18.25 -38.52
CA ALA A 262 -2.27 -18.14 -37.60
C ALA A 262 -2.34 -19.35 -36.64
N ALA A 263 -2.08 -20.57 -37.14
CA ALA A 263 -2.00 -21.79 -36.33
C ALA A 263 -0.87 -21.70 -35.31
N THR A 264 0.36 -21.42 -35.75
CA THR A 264 1.55 -21.27 -34.89
C THR A 264 1.30 -20.26 -33.78
N GLY A 265 0.84 -19.06 -34.14
CA GLY A 265 0.58 -18.00 -33.16
C GLY A 265 -0.50 -18.41 -32.15
N THR A 266 -1.57 -19.06 -32.62
CA THR A 266 -2.67 -19.50 -31.75
C THR A 266 -2.25 -20.63 -30.81
N VAL A 267 -1.47 -21.61 -31.28
CA VAL A 267 -0.93 -22.70 -30.46
C VAL A 267 -0.07 -22.14 -29.32
N ILE A 268 0.87 -21.23 -29.63
CA ILE A 268 1.74 -20.63 -28.60
C ILE A 268 0.91 -19.74 -27.65
N ALA A 269 -0.04 -18.97 -28.18
CA ALA A 269 -0.90 -18.12 -27.36
C ALA A 269 -1.74 -18.92 -26.37
N LEU A 270 -2.35 -20.02 -26.80
CA LEU A 270 -3.14 -20.90 -25.92
C LEU A 270 -2.27 -21.53 -24.84
N ALA A 271 -1.05 -21.95 -25.17
CA ALA A 271 -0.10 -22.47 -24.19
C ALA A 271 0.27 -21.44 -23.11
N ALA A 272 0.26 -20.14 -23.43
CA ALA A 272 0.52 -19.06 -22.48
C ALA A 272 -0.73 -18.47 -21.80
N TYR A 273 -1.93 -18.74 -22.31
CA TYR A 273 -3.14 -18.02 -21.94
C TYR A 273 -3.73 -18.48 -20.60
N ASP A 274 -3.86 -19.80 -20.42
CA ASP A 274 -4.47 -20.37 -19.21
C ASP A 274 -3.40 -20.64 -18.14
N ASP A 275 -3.64 -20.16 -16.92
CA ASP A 275 -2.74 -20.34 -15.79
C ASP A 275 -2.73 -21.78 -15.27
N GLN A 276 -3.80 -22.54 -15.52
CA GLN A 276 -3.91 -23.95 -15.12
C GLN A 276 -3.10 -24.88 -16.02
N THR A 277 -2.65 -24.41 -17.19
CA THR A 277 -1.85 -25.23 -18.11
C THR A 277 -0.42 -25.34 -17.58
N PRO A 278 0.12 -26.56 -17.37
CA PRO A 278 1.50 -26.74 -16.94
C PRO A 278 2.48 -26.04 -17.89
N GLY A 279 3.42 -25.26 -17.35
CA GLY A 279 4.41 -24.52 -18.14
C GLY A 279 3.89 -23.23 -18.79
N SER A 280 2.63 -22.84 -18.57
CA SER A 280 2.06 -21.60 -19.11
C SER A 280 2.85 -20.34 -18.73
N SER A 281 3.34 -20.28 -17.49
CA SER A 281 4.20 -19.20 -17.01
C SER A 281 5.55 -19.16 -17.77
N VAL A 282 6.10 -20.31 -18.15
CA VAL A 282 7.36 -20.42 -18.92
C VAL A 282 7.16 -19.84 -20.32
N VAL A 283 6.09 -20.23 -21.01
CA VAL A 283 5.78 -19.72 -22.35
C VAL A 283 5.45 -18.23 -22.29
N LEU A 284 4.65 -17.79 -21.32
CA LEU A 284 4.33 -16.37 -21.13
C LEU A 284 5.59 -15.54 -20.87
N ASN A 285 6.50 -16.02 -20.01
CA ASN A 285 7.79 -15.38 -19.75
C ASN A 285 8.64 -15.28 -21.02
N TRP A 286 8.67 -16.34 -21.85
CA TRP A 286 9.38 -16.30 -23.11
C TRP A 286 8.82 -15.22 -24.06
N ILE A 287 7.49 -15.12 -24.18
CA ILE A 287 6.83 -14.09 -25.01
C ILE A 287 7.17 -12.67 -24.50
N THR A 288 6.95 -12.40 -23.21
CA THR A 288 7.06 -11.05 -22.64
C THR A 288 8.52 -10.57 -22.59
N GLN A 289 9.46 -11.44 -22.20
CA GLN A 289 10.88 -11.11 -22.13
C GLN A 289 11.48 -10.99 -23.53
N GLY A 290 11.13 -11.89 -24.45
CA GLY A 290 11.52 -11.78 -25.84
C GLY A 290 11.02 -10.48 -26.48
N ASP A 291 9.74 -10.12 -26.27
CA ASP A 291 9.18 -8.89 -26.82
C ASP A 291 9.85 -7.65 -26.25
N ARG A 292 10.18 -7.65 -24.95
CA ARG A 292 10.94 -6.57 -24.32
C ARG A 292 12.33 -6.41 -24.96
N GLN A 293 13.06 -7.49 -25.20
CA GLN A 293 14.42 -7.45 -25.77
C GLN A 293 14.46 -6.91 -27.20
N ARG A 294 13.35 -6.99 -27.95
CA ARG A 294 13.23 -6.43 -29.31
C ARG A 294 13.33 -4.90 -29.31
N PHE A 295 13.12 -4.25 -28.17
CA PHE A 295 13.23 -2.81 -28.05
C PHE A 295 14.51 -2.40 -27.30
N VAL A 296 15.57 -2.09 -28.05
CA VAL A 296 16.89 -1.70 -27.53
C VAL A 296 16.84 -0.48 -26.59
N THR A 297 15.85 0.41 -26.78
CA THR A 297 15.70 1.66 -26.03
C THR A 297 14.31 1.85 -25.40
N ALA A 298 13.41 0.86 -25.47
CA ALA A 298 12.09 1.04 -24.88
C ALA A 298 12.15 0.98 -23.37
N THR A 299 11.64 2.04 -22.74
CA THR A 299 11.25 1.95 -21.34
C THR A 299 10.17 0.87 -21.17
N PRO A 300 10.11 0.17 -20.04
CA PRO A 300 9.07 -0.84 -19.81
C PRO A 300 7.64 -0.31 -20.03
N SER A 301 7.41 0.98 -19.80
CA SER A 301 6.14 1.66 -20.08
C SER A 301 5.74 1.67 -21.57
N ASN A 302 6.70 1.66 -22.49
CA ASN A 302 6.44 1.53 -23.93
C ASN A 302 6.06 0.10 -24.32
N VAL A 303 6.70 -0.91 -23.72
CA VAL A 303 6.34 -2.32 -23.89
C VAL A 303 4.92 -2.55 -23.38
N LEU A 304 4.63 -2.13 -22.15
CA LEU A 304 3.31 -2.24 -21.53
C LEU A 304 2.21 -1.54 -22.33
N ARG A 305 2.51 -0.47 -23.08
CA ARG A 305 1.53 0.20 -23.96
C ARG A 305 0.93 -0.77 -24.99
N THR A 306 1.71 -1.73 -25.47
CA THR A 306 1.26 -2.71 -26.46
C THR A 306 0.35 -3.79 -25.86
N TYR A 307 0.39 -3.98 -24.54
CA TYR A 307 -0.45 -4.94 -23.81
C TYR A 307 -1.70 -4.28 -23.18
N ARG A 308 -1.86 -2.96 -23.21
CA ARG A 308 -2.90 -2.22 -22.44
C ARG A 308 -4.35 -2.67 -22.65
N ARG A 309 -4.65 -3.35 -23.75
CA ARG A 309 -5.99 -3.81 -24.10
C ARG A 309 -6.30 -5.24 -23.65
N LEU A 310 -5.32 -5.93 -23.05
CA LEU A 310 -5.52 -7.25 -22.50
C LEU A 310 -6.55 -7.25 -21.37
N SER A 311 -7.22 -8.38 -21.17
CA SER A 311 -8.07 -8.61 -20.01
C SER A 311 -7.30 -8.44 -18.69
N PRO A 312 -7.98 -8.02 -17.60
CA PRO A 312 -7.32 -7.84 -16.31
C PRO A 312 -6.55 -9.07 -15.79
N PRO A 313 -7.07 -10.31 -15.87
CA PRO A 313 -6.35 -11.50 -15.42
C PRO A 313 -5.04 -11.73 -16.19
N LEU A 314 -5.07 -11.64 -17.52
CA LEU A 314 -3.88 -11.85 -18.34
C LEU A 314 -2.87 -10.69 -18.18
N MET A 315 -3.35 -9.45 -18.06
CA MET A 315 -2.49 -8.30 -17.77
C MET A 315 -1.74 -8.46 -16.45
N SER A 316 -2.38 -8.98 -15.41
CA SER A 316 -1.73 -9.29 -14.13
C SER A 316 -0.56 -10.26 -14.32
N ARG A 317 -0.78 -11.36 -15.05
CA ARG A 317 0.27 -12.35 -15.37
C ARG A 317 1.42 -11.75 -16.20
N VAL A 318 1.10 -10.92 -17.20
CA VAL A 318 2.11 -10.18 -17.99
C VAL A 318 2.93 -9.23 -17.13
N LEU A 319 2.31 -8.52 -16.19
CA LEU A 319 3.01 -7.63 -15.27
C LEU A 319 3.92 -8.38 -14.31
N ALA A 320 3.45 -9.50 -13.73
CA ALA A 320 4.27 -10.37 -12.88
C ALA A 320 5.50 -10.88 -13.64
N SER A 321 5.29 -11.33 -14.88
CA SER A 321 6.35 -11.80 -15.78
C SER A 321 7.42 -10.73 -16.07
N LEU A 322 7.02 -9.45 -16.17
CA LEU A 322 7.92 -8.34 -16.46
C LEU A 322 8.66 -7.80 -15.22
N ASP A 323 8.24 -8.15 -13.99
CA ASP A 323 8.77 -7.62 -12.72
C ASP A 323 10.30 -7.57 -12.63
N PRO A 324 11.05 -8.63 -12.98
CA PRO A 324 12.51 -8.65 -12.78
C PRO A 324 13.25 -7.52 -13.52
N GLY A 325 12.71 -7.09 -14.66
CA GLY A 325 13.31 -6.02 -15.43
C GLY A 325 12.69 -4.63 -15.17
N LEU A 326 11.70 -4.50 -14.29
CA LEU A 326 11.07 -3.21 -14.02
C LEU A 326 11.91 -2.38 -13.03
N GLN A 327 12.00 -1.08 -13.30
CA GLN A 327 12.58 -0.14 -12.33
C GLN A 327 11.70 -0.04 -11.08
N PRO A 328 12.25 0.18 -9.87
CA PRO A 328 11.49 0.19 -8.61
C PRO A 328 10.23 1.07 -8.61
N HIS A 329 10.30 2.25 -9.23
CA HIS A 329 9.15 3.16 -9.32
C HIS A 329 8.04 2.62 -10.23
N HIS A 330 8.35 1.83 -11.26
CA HIS A 330 7.33 1.13 -12.06
C HIS A 330 6.74 -0.03 -11.26
N ARG A 331 7.56 -0.76 -10.51
CA ARG A 331 7.11 -1.87 -9.65
C ARG A 331 6.13 -1.41 -8.58
N LEU A 332 6.40 -0.26 -7.94
CA LEU A 332 5.46 0.40 -7.01
C LEU A 332 4.14 0.80 -7.68
N ARG A 333 4.21 1.35 -8.89
CA ARG A 333 3.01 1.80 -9.61
C ARG A 333 2.14 0.63 -10.03
N TYR A 334 2.72 -0.37 -10.68
CA TYR A 334 1.97 -1.52 -11.18
C TYR A 334 1.71 -2.58 -10.09
N GLY A 335 2.33 -2.44 -8.92
CA GLY A 335 2.23 -3.42 -7.82
C GLY A 335 2.80 -4.79 -8.21
N THR A 336 3.82 -4.83 -9.06
CA THR A 336 4.40 -6.09 -9.59
C THR A 336 5.16 -6.90 -8.55
N ALA A 337 5.58 -6.25 -7.46
CA ALA A 337 6.14 -6.93 -6.29
C ALA A 337 5.07 -7.44 -5.30
N THR A 338 3.80 -7.50 -5.71
CA THR A 338 2.66 -7.99 -4.90
C THR A 338 1.96 -9.13 -5.62
N SER A 339 1.07 -9.85 -4.94
CA SER A 339 0.29 -10.95 -5.53
C SER A 339 -0.75 -10.50 -6.57
N ASN A 340 -1.07 -9.20 -6.66
CA ASN A 340 -2.11 -8.69 -7.55
C ASN A 340 -1.64 -7.49 -8.38
N PRO A 341 -0.72 -7.68 -9.34
CA PRO A 341 -0.28 -6.61 -10.21
C PRO A 341 -1.39 -6.13 -11.14
N ALA A 342 -1.47 -4.81 -11.34
CA ALA A 342 -2.49 -4.22 -12.21
C ALA A 342 -2.03 -2.87 -12.78
N ILE A 343 -2.65 -2.49 -13.91
CA ILE A 343 -2.52 -1.13 -14.43
C ILE A 343 -3.23 -0.16 -13.46
N PRO A 344 -2.56 0.90 -12.96
CA PRO A 344 -3.16 1.93 -12.13
C PRO A 344 -4.43 2.53 -12.73
N LYS A 345 -5.54 2.42 -12.01
CA LYS A 345 -6.81 3.09 -12.32
C LYS A 345 -7.20 4.13 -11.27
N ALA A 346 -6.36 4.36 -10.26
CA ALA A 346 -6.64 5.29 -9.18
C ALA A 346 -6.90 6.71 -9.70
N SER A 347 -8.06 7.26 -9.37
CA SER A 347 -8.43 8.63 -9.66
C SER A 347 -7.74 9.61 -8.71
N ARG A 348 -7.81 10.91 -9.02
CA ARG A 348 -7.30 11.94 -8.10
C ARG A 348 -8.05 11.94 -6.76
N ALA A 349 -9.32 11.53 -6.75
CA ALA A 349 -10.13 11.43 -5.54
C ALA A 349 -9.66 10.28 -4.64
N ASP A 350 -9.34 9.13 -5.23
CA ASP A 350 -8.81 7.97 -4.49
C ASP A 350 -7.48 8.31 -3.81
N LEU A 351 -6.59 9.00 -4.53
CA LEU A 351 -5.32 9.46 -3.97
C LEU A 351 -5.49 10.48 -2.84
N ARG A 352 -6.49 11.38 -2.94
CA ARG A 352 -6.83 12.31 -1.86
C ARG A 352 -7.36 11.55 -0.64
N ARG A 353 -8.26 10.58 -0.84
CA ARG A 353 -8.76 9.71 0.24
C ARG A 353 -7.59 9.03 0.96
N ARG A 354 -6.65 8.42 0.23
CA ARG A 354 -5.47 7.78 0.85
C ARG A 354 -4.59 8.78 1.58
N ALA A 355 -4.42 10.00 1.07
CA ALA A 355 -3.62 11.04 1.74
C ALA A 355 -4.16 11.45 3.12
N THR A 356 -5.47 11.30 3.33
CA THR A 356 -6.09 11.53 4.66
C THR A 356 -5.61 10.51 5.70
N MET A 357 -5.21 9.32 5.26
CA MET A 357 -4.84 8.17 6.11
C MET A 357 -3.34 8.11 6.42
N ILE A 358 -2.53 8.94 5.76
CA ILE A 358 -1.07 8.85 5.81
C ILE A 358 -0.50 9.98 6.69
N PRO A 359 0.33 9.67 7.71
CA PRO A 359 1.05 10.68 8.48
C PRO A 359 2.14 11.36 7.63
N LYS A 360 2.65 12.53 8.06
CA LYS A 360 3.79 13.15 7.35
C LYS A 360 5.07 12.33 7.54
N LEU A 361 5.26 11.79 8.74
CA LEU A 361 6.35 10.88 9.07
C LEU A 361 5.82 9.45 9.11
N MET A 362 6.47 8.56 8.36
CA MET A 362 6.12 7.13 8.30
C MET A 362 6.04 6.55 9.71
N TRP A 363 5.09 5.63 9.93
CA TRP A 363 4.91 4.96 11.21
C TRP A 363 6.23 4.38 11.74
N PRO A 364 6.50 4.47 13.06
CA PRO A 364 7.81 4.12 13.60
C PRO A 364 8.18 2.65 13.34
N SER A 365 7.29 1.69 13.58
CA SER A 365 7.59 0.26 13.41
C SER A 365 7.87 -0.09 11.94
N TRP A 366 7.13 0.52 11.02
CA TRP A 366 7.39 0.40 9.57
C TRP A 366 8.66 1.11 9.12
N THR A 367 9.04 2.21 9.79
CA THR A 367 10.33 2.87 9.52
C THR A 367 11.50 1.97 9.92
N ILE A 368 11.42 1.31 11.08
CA ILE A 368 12.46 0.39 11.57
C ILE A 368 12.68 -0.77 10.60
N ARG A 369 11.60 -1.29 9.99
CA ARG A 369 11.66 -2.36 8.98
C ARG A 369 12.19 -1.90 7.63
N LEU A 370 11.68 -0.78 7.11
CA LEU A 370 11.89 -0.37 5.72
C LEU A 370 13.13 0.50 5.49
N ALA A 371 13.65 1.14 6.54
CA ALA A 371 14.78 2.05 6.45
C ALA A 371 16.04 1.43 7.06
N ASP A 372 17.08 1.25 6.24
CA ASP A 372 18.39 0.83 6.75
C ASP A 372 19.05 2.01 7.50
N SER A 373 18.94 1.92 8.83
CA SER A 373 19.50 2.92 9.75
C SER A 373 21.01 2.77 9.98
N THR A 374 21.63 1.68 9.52
CA THR A 374 23.08 1.42 9.61
C THR A 374 23.86 1.99 8.43
N ALA A 375 23.16 2.31 7.33
CA ALA A 375 23.77 2.91 6.15
C ALA A 375 24.52 4.22 6.49
N PRO A 376 25.74 4.44 5.95
CA PRO A 376 26.61 5.57 6.29
C PRO A 376 26.02 6.96 5.94
N ASN A 377 24.90 7.00 5.24
CA ASN A 377 24.21 8.22 4.80
C ASN A 377 22.74 8.28 5.26
N TYR A 378 22.37 7.50 6.28
CA TYR A 378 21.02 7.47 6.81
C TYR A 378 20.55 8.87 7.27
N GLN A 379 19.36 9.25 6.81
CA GLN A 379 18.71 10.51 7.19
C GLN A 379 17.30 10.21 7.69
N PRO A 380 17.05 10.21 9.01
CA PRO A 380 15.80 9.74 9.60
C PRO A 380 14.56 10.47 9.04
N TYR A 381 14.58 11.80 9.05
CA TYR A 381 13.41 12.60 8.61
C TYR A 381 13.16 12.50 7.09
N PRO A 382 14.15 12.74 6.21
CA PRO A 382 13.97 12.57 4.76
C PRO A 382 13.47 11.19 4.34
N GLN A 383 13.98 10.11 4.93
CA GLN A 383 13.52 8.76 4.57
C GLN A 383 12.09 8.50 5.04
N ARG A 384 11.70 8.95 6.24
CA ARG A 384 10.32 8.82 6.73
C ARG A 384 9.31 9.64 5.91
N TRP A 385 9.69 10.84 5.46
CA TRP A 385 8.87 11.62 4.52
C TRP A 385 8.72 10.88 3.18
N THR A 386 9.83 10.38 2.64
CA THR A 386 9.80 9.66 1.37
C THR A 386 8.95 8.40 1.46
N LEU A 387 9.09 7.56 2.49
CA LEU A 387 8.22 6.38 2.67
C LEU A 387 6.73 6.76 2.69
N SER A 388 6.36 7.80 3.42
CA SER A 388 4.97 8.30 3.46
C SER A 388 4.49 8.78 2.08
N SER A 389 5.35 9.47 1.33
CA SER A 389 5.03 9.88 -0.05
C SER A 389 4.93 8.71 -1.02
N LEU A 390 5.71 7.63 -0.82
CA LEU A 390 5.71 6.46 -1.70
C LEU A 390 4.43 5.65 -1.53
N LEU A 391 3.80 5.65 -0.34
CA LEU A 391 2.46 5.10 -0.14
C LEU A 391 1.41 5.76 -1.05
N LEU A 392 1.58 7.04 -1.40
CA LEU A 392 0.71 7.73 -2.37
C LEU A 392 1.10 7.46 -3.83
N VAL A 393 2.38 7.19 -4.11
CA VAL A 393 2.86 6.88 -5.47
C VAL A 393 2.52 5.45 -5.86
N ALA A 394 2.47 4.53 -4.89
CA ALA A 394 2.04 3.17 -5.10
C ALA A 394 0.64 3.13 -5.73
N ARG A 395 0.45 2.33 -6.78
CA ARG A 395 -0.81 2.23 -7.54
C ARG A 395 -1.32 3.55 -8.18
N ALA A 396 -0.49 4.60 -8.24
CA ALA A 396 -0.89 5.87 -8.84
C ALA A 396 -0.59 5.93 -10.36
N PRO A 397 -1.41 6.65 -11.15
CA PRO A 397 -1.19 6.81 -12.59
C PRO A 397 0.13 7.50 -12.88
N VAL A 398 0.69 7.27 -14.07
CA VAL A 398 2.01 7.79 -14.50
C VAL A 398 2.10 9.33 -14.41
N SER A 399 1.00 10.04 -14.60
CA SER A 399 0.92 11.50 -14.44
C SER A 399 1.16 11.98 -13.00
N PHE A 400 0.94 11.12 -12.01
CA PHE A 400 1.13 11.43 -10.59
C PHE A 400 2.54 11.05 -10.12
N ALA A 401 3.49 11.97 -10.26
CA ALA A 401 4.88 11.84 -9.78
C ALA A 401 5.06 12.11 -8.26
N HIS A 402 6.21 11.70 -7.73
CA HIS A 402 6.61 11.88 -6.31
C HIS A 402 6.47 13.33 -5.79
N PRO A 403 6.86 14.40 -6.53
CA PRO A 403 6.63 15.77 -6.07
C PRO A 403 5.16 16.10 -5.81
N HIS A 404 4.22 15.52 -6.57
CA HIS A 404 2.79 15.71 -6.33
C HIS A 404 2.32 15.01 -5.05
N ALA A 405 2.91 13.87 -4.69
CA ALA A 405 2.67 13.20 -3.42
C ALA A 405 3.20 14.03 -2.24
N CYS A 406 4.42 14.55 -2.36
CA CYS A 406 5.00 15.44 -1.35
C CYS A 406 4.15 16.70 -1.14
N ALA A 407 3.70 17.35 -2.22
CA ALA A 407 2.83 18.52 -2.14
C ALA A 407 1.49 18.20 -1.46
N MET A 408 0.90 17.03 -1.77
CA MET A 408 -0.37 16.59 -1.18
C MET A 408 -0.26 16.34 0.34
N LEU A 409 0.87 15.82 0.82
CA LEU A 409 1.10 15.60 2.26
C LEU A 409 1.70 16.84 2.97
N GLY A 410 2.10 17.88 2.22
CA GLY A 410 2.79 19.04 2.77
C GLY A 410 4.16 18.70 3.36
N ILE A 411 4.94 17.85 2.67
CA ILE A 411 6.29 17.41 3.08
C ILE A 411 7.37 17.83 2.06
N PRO A 412 8.64 18.00 2.49
CA PRO A 412 9.73 18.32 1.58
C PRO A 412 10.06 17.17 0.61
N THR A 413 10.50 17.51 -0.61
CA THR A 413 11.02 16.52 -1.57
C THR A 413 12.49 16.23 -1.30
N SER A 414 12.89 14.95 -1.27
CA SER A 414 14.30 14.54 -1.18
C SER A 414 14.66 13.51 -2.26
N LYS A 415 15.46 13.93 -3.26
CA LYS A 415 15.96 13.01 -4.30
C LYS A 415 16.88 11.93 -3.73
N ARG A 416 17.72 12.30 -2.75
CA ARG A 416 18.67 11.40 -2.09
C ARG A 416 17.93 10.30 -1.32
N ALA A 417 16.87 10.64 -0.58
CA ALA A 417 16.09 9.64 0.16
C ALA A 417 15.36 8.67 -0.79
N VAL A 418 14.83 9.16 -1.91
CA VAL A 418 14.26 8.29 -2.97
C VAL A 418 15.31 7.35 -3.53
N GLN A 419 16.53 7.82 -3.82
CA GLN A 419 17.61 6.98 -4.33
C GLN A 419 18.07 5.93 -3.31
N MET A 420 18.09 6.25 -2.03
CA MET A 420 18.46 5.29 -0.98
C MET A 420 17.40 4.19 -0.81
N LEU A 421 16.11 4.55 -0.86
CA LEU A 421 14.99 3.62 -0.66
C LEU A 421 14.61 2.84 -1.91
N LEU A 422 14.85 3.39 -3.10
CA LEU A 422 14.50 2.81 -4.40
C LEU A 422 15.74 2.71 -5.32
N GLY A 423 16.89 2.39 -4.73
CA GLY A 423 18.17 2.22 -5.40
C GLY A 423 18.21 1.03 -6.38
N PRO A 424 19.41 0.63 -6.84
CA PRO A 424 19.58 -0.56 -7.68
C PRO A 424 19.00 -1.82 -7.02
N GLN A 425 18.63 -2.82 -7.82
CA GLN A 425 17.83 -3.97 -7.38
C GLN A 425 18.59 -4.96 -6.48
N ASP A 426 18.79 -4.59 -5.22
CA ASP A 426 19.22 -5.50 -4.16
C ASP A 426 17.98 -6.11 -3.45
N GLU A 427 18.17 -7.22 -2.73
CA GLU A 427 17.07 -7.91 -2.02
C GLU A 427 16.30 -6.99 -1.05
N GLY A 428 16.99 -6.07 -0.38
CA GLY A 428 16.37 -5.07 0.49
C GLY A 428 15.45 -4.09 -0.27
N HIS A 429 15.86 -3.59 -1.45
CA HIS A 429 15.02 -2.67 -2.22
C HIS A 429 13.74 -3.36 -2.73
N ASN A 430 13.81 -4.65 -3.02
CA ASN A 430 12.64 -5.46 -3.38
C ASN A 430 11.62 -5.52 -2.23
N ALA A 431 12.10 -5.71 -1.00
CA ALA A 431 11.26 -5.71 0.20
C ALA A 431 10.57 -4.36 0.41
N VAL A 432 11.27 -3.22 0.24
CA VAL A 432 10.66 -1.88 0.36
C VAL A 432 9.54 -1.69 -0.65
N VAL A 433 9.79 -2.02 -1.92
CA VAL A 433 8.81 -1.88 -2.99
C VAL A 433 7.58 -2.75 -2.75
N SER A 434 7.78 -4.01 -2.36
CA SER A 434 6.69 -4.93 -2.05
C SER A 434 5.85 -4.44 -0.86
N ALA A 435 6.50 -4.14 0.26
CA ALA A 435 5.82 -3.72 1.48
C ALA A 435 5.04 -2.42 1.29
N VAL A 436 5.63 -1.40 0.67
CA VAL A 436 4.94 -0.12 0.40
C VAL A 436 3.74 -0.34 -0.53
N ALA A 437 3.85 -1.21 -1.54
CA ALA A 437 2.75 -1.51 -2.44
C ALA A 437 1.60 -2.28 -1.74
N GLN A 438 1.92 -3.21 -0.84
CA GLN A 438 0.94 -3.95 -0.04
C GLN A 438 0.26 -3.04 1.00
N LEU A 439 1.03 -2.23 1.72
CA LEU A 439 0.48 -1.23 2.65
C LEU A 439 -0.46 -0.24 1.97
N ALA A 440 -0.09 0.25 0.79
CA ALA A 440 -0.96 1.15 0.03
C ALA A 440 -2.27 0.46 -0.41
N ALA A 441 -2.22 -0.84 -0.75
CA ALA A 441 -3.41 -1.61 -1.07
C ALA A 441 -4.30 -1.84 0.17
N GLY A 442 -3.70 -2.17 1.33
CA GLY A 442 -4.42 -2.30 2.60
C GLY A 442 -5.11 -1.00 3.04
N LEU A 443 -4.44 0.14 2.86
CA LEU A 443 -5.07 1.46 3.12
C LEU A 443 -6.25 1.74 2.18
N ASP A 444 -6.19 1.29 0.93
CA ASP A 444 -7.31 1.47 0.01
C ASP A 444 -8.51 0.60 0.39
N SER A 445 -8.28 -0.66 0.76
CA SER A 445 -9.31 -1.66 1.08
C SER A 445 -9.88 -1.55 2.49
N GLU A 446 -9.03 -1.50 3.51
CA GLU A 446 -9.42 -1.52 4.93
C GLU A 446 -9.53 -0.09 5.51
N GLY A 447 -8.76 0.85 4.97
CA GLY A 447 -8.73 2.24 5.45
C GLY A 447 -7.76 2.45 6.62
N SER A 448 -7.95 3.56 7.33
CA SER A 448 -7.23 3.87 8.57
C SER A 448 -8.23 4.42 9.57
N PRO A 449 -8.15 4.03 10.86
CA PRO A 449 -8.98 4.61 11.90
C PRO A 449 -8.62 6.06 12.21
N ILE A 450 -7.45 6.55 11.79
CA ILE A 450 -7.02 7.94 12.01
C ILE A 450 -7.08 8.74 10.70
N ASN A 451 -7.82 9.86 10.72
CA ASN A 451 -7.73 10.88 9.67
C ASN A 451 -6.62 11.90 10.00
N TYR A 452 -5.40 11.62 9.54
CA TYR A 452 -4.24 12.46 9.76
C TYR A 452 -4.34 13.84 9.09
N GLU A 453 -5.01 13.97 7.94
CA GLU A 453 -5.19 15.29 7.31
C GLU A 453 -6.03 16.22 8.20
N ARG A 454 -7.16 15.71 8.71
CA ARG A 454 -8.00 16.44 9.67
C ARG A 454 -7.24 16.79 10.94
N ARG A 455 -6.54 15.83 11.55
CA ARG A 455 -5.76 16.09 12.77
C ARG A 455 -4.66 17.14 12.53
N ARG A 456 -3.99 17.12 11.38
CA ARG A 456 -3.01 18.16 11.00
C ARG A 456 -3.64 19.54 10.87
N ALA A 457 -4.84 19.63 10.30
CA ALA A 457 -5.54 20.90 10.18
C ALA A 457 -5.93 21.48 11.55
N LEU A 458 -6.36 20.63 12.50
CA LEU A 458 -6.79 21.05 13.83
C LEU A 458 -5.62 21.36 14.78
N PHE A 459 -4.58 20.52 14.80
CA PHE A 459 -3.53 20.56 15.83
C PHE A 459 -2.13 20.89 15.28
N GLY A 460 -1.96 20.92 13.96
CA GLY A 460 -0.67 21.06 13.30
C GLY A 460 -0.13 22.49 13.21
N GLY A 461 -0.99 23.51 13.29
CA GLY A 461 -0.60 24.91 13.19
C GLY A 461 0.21 25.40 14.42
N PRO A 462 1.15 26.34 14.26
CA PRO A 462 1.90 26.92 15.38
C PRO A 462 0.97 27.58 16.42
N ASP A 463 -0.18 28.09 15.99
CA ASP A 463 -1.20 28.73 16.82
C ASP A 463 -2.29 27.76 17.31
N ALA A 464 -2.09 26.44 17.15
CA ALA A 464 -3.05 25.45 17.65
C ALA A 464 -3.29 25.64 19.16
N ALA A 465 -4.57 25.62 19.55
CA ALA A 465 -5.01 25.84 20.93
C ALA A 465 -4.57 24.71 21.88
N VAL A 466 -4.32 23.51 21.35
CA VAL A 466 -3.86 22.37 22.13
C VAL A 466 -2.45 22.65 22.65
N ARG A 467 -2.37 22.86 23.97
CA ARG A 467 -1.14 23.02 24.72
C ARG A 467 -1.11 22.04 25.89
N LEU A 468 0.10 21.59 26.22
CA LEU A 468 0.29 20.84 27.45
C LEU A 468 -0.16 21.70 28.65
N ASP A 469 -1.08 21.19 29.46
CA ASP A 469 -1.50 21.88 30.68
C ASP A 469 -0.33 21.96 31.67
N SER A 470 0.20 23.19 31.80
CA SER A 470 1.35 23.46 32.66
C SER A 470 1.04 23.33 34.14
N GLU A 471 -0.23 23.44 34.57
CA GLU A 471 -0.65 23.29 35.96
C GLU A 471 -0.72 21.82 36.34
N LEU A 472 -1.37 20.99 35.50
CA LEU A 472 -1.41 19.55 35.71
C LEU A 472 -0.01 18.92 35.69
N HIS A 473 0.87 19.37 34.78
CA HIS A 473 2.26 18.92 34.79
C HIS A 473 2.99 19.39 36.05
N ARG A 474 2.78 20.64 36.48
CA ARG A 474 3.39 21.15 37.72
C ARG A 474 2.94 20.33 38.92
N ASP A 475 1.65 20.01 39.00
CA ASP A 475 1.10 19.18 40.07
C ASP A 475 1.60 17.74 40.03
N LEU A 476 1.78 17.15 38.85
CA LEU A 476 2.46 15.87 38.69
C LEU A 476 3.90 15.94 39.24
N CYS A 477 4.68 16.97 38.89
CA CYS A 477 6.01 17.18 39.45
C CYS A 477 5.97 17.33 40.98
N LYS A 478 4.97 18.03 41.54
CA LYS A 478 4.83 18.18 43.00
C LYS A 478 4.58 16.83 43.67
N ARG A 479 3.68 15.99 43.13
CA ARG A 479 3.36 14.66 43.66
C ARG A 479 4.55 13.71 43.63
N GLN A 480 5.36 13.80 42.57
CA GLN A 480 6.56 12.97 42.39
C GLN A 480 7.83 13.56 43.03
N GLY A 481 7.76 14.74 43.65
CA GLY A 481 8.92 15.40 44.25
C GLY A 481 9.96 15.93 43.25
N TRP A 482 9.59 16.11 41.99
CA TRP A 482 10.48 16.60 40.93
C TRP A 482 10.59 18.13 40.93
N ARG A 483 11.69 18.64 40.35
CA ARG A 483 11.85 20.08 40.11
C ARG A 483 10.81 20.57 39.09
N PRO A 484 10.29 21.80 39.24
CA PRO A 484 9.41 22.37 38.24
C PRO A 484 10.14 22.46 36.89
N PRO A 485 9.46 22.11 35.78
CA PRO A 485 10.10 22.06 34.48
C PRO A 485 10.47 23.48 34.00
N GLY A 486 11.59 23.59 33.29
CA GLY A 486 11.92 24.83 32.57
C GLY A 486 11.00 25.04 31.37
N ALA A 487 10.82 26.30 30.95
CA ALA A 487 9.97 26.68 29.81
C ALA A 487 10.30 25.93 28.51
N ARG A 488 11.58 25.58 28.33
CA ARG A 488 12.04 24.80 27.17
C ARG A 488 11.58 23.35 27.19
N HIS A 489 11.58 22.70 28.36
CA HIS A 489 11.11 21.32 28.49
C HIS A 489 9.61 21.24 28.23
N LEU A 490 8.83 22.17 28.80
CA LEU A 490 7.39 22.30 28.52
C LEU A 490 7.11 22.48 27.03
N ARG A 491 7.89 23.30 26.32
CA ARG A 491 7.77 23.45 24.86
C ARG A 491 8.05 22.15 24.10
N LEU A 492 8.99 21.33 24.54
CA LEU A 492 9.27 20.03 23.90
C LEU A 492 8.16 19.02 24.16
N LEU A 493 7.59 19.01 25.36
CA LEU A 493 6.42 18.19 25.69
C LEU A 493 5.18 18.60 24.87
N ASP A 494 4.97 19.90 24.66
CA ASP A 494 3.93 20.43 23.78
C ASP A 494 4.09 19.94 22.34
N LEU A 495 5.33 20.02 21.81
CA LEU A 495 5.64 19.51 20.48
C LEU A 495 5.47 17.99 20.40
N TYR A 496 5.75 17.25 21.48
CA TYR A 496 5.54 15.81 21.54
C TYR A 496 4.05 15.45 21.50
N LEU A 497 3.23 16.13 22.32
CA LEU A 497 1.76 16.01 22.31
C LEU A 497 1.20 16.24 20.90
N ARG A 498 1.60 17.33 20.24
CA ARG A 498 1.13 17.66 18.89
C ARG A 498 1.67 16.72 17.82
N SER A 499 2.91 16.23 17.97
CA SER A 499 3.49 15.20 17.09
C SER A 499 2.72 13.89 17.19
N LEU A 500 2.32 13.48 18.40
CA LEU A 500 1.53 12.29 18.64
C LEU A 500 0.15 12.38 17.97
N LEU A 501 -0.52 13.53 18.10
CA LEU A 501 -1.83 13.75 17.47
C LEU A 501 -1.76 13.79 15.93
N THR A 502 -0.71 14.40 15.36
CA THR A 502 -0.71 14.75 13.93
C THR A 502 0.19 13.90 13.04
N GLY A 503 1.11 13.12 13.61
CA GLY A 503 2.16 12.42 12.87
C GLY A 503 3.08 13.36 12.08
N SER A 504 3.21 14.62 12.52
CA SER A 504 4.00 15.66 11.85
C SER A 504 5.39 15.81 12.44
N ASP A 505 6.33 16.33 11.64
CA ASP A 505 7.68 16.64 12.11
C ASP A 505 7.72 17.96 12.90
N LEU A 506 8.80 18.14 13.67
CA LEU A 506 9.00 19.33 14.49
C LEU A 506 9.02 20.65 13.72
N THR A 507 9.53 20.64 12.48
CA THR A 507 9.60 21.86 11.66
C THR A 507 8.21 22.30 11.23
N SER A 508 7.36 21.35 10.83
CA SER A 508 5.95 21.61 10.55
C SER A 508 5.23 22.19 11.78
N LEU A 509 5.44 21.62 12.97
CA LEU A 509 4.73 22.03 14.19
C LEU A 509 5.21 23.36 14.79
N ALA A 510 6.50 23.65 14.67
CA ALA A 510 7.09 24.88 15.19
C ALA A 510 6.89 26.07 14.24
N GLY A 511 6.48 25.84 12.98
CA GLY A 511 6.34 26.88 11.95
C GLY A 511 7.67 27.51 11.50
N ARG A 512 8.80 26.98 11.99
CA ARG A 512 10.15 27.44 11.67
C ARG A 512 11.10 26.26 11.68
N ARG A 513 12.18 26.39 10.92
CA ARG A 513 13.21 25.36 10.88
C ARG A 513 13.87 25.22 12.25
N MET A 514 13.77 24.03 12.83
CA MET A 514 14.32 23.72 14.15
C MET A 514 15.74 23.19 13.99
N ASP A 515 16.68 24.06 13.59
CA ASP A 515 18.09 23.67 13.35
C ASP A 515 18.97 23.79 14.61
N SER A 516 18.42 24.23 15.76
CA SER A 516 19.20 24.36 16.99
C SER A 516 19.66 22.97 17.47
N PRO A 517 20.97 22.69 17.53
CA PRO A 517 21.49 21.39 17.97
C PRO A 517 20.96 21.02 19.35
N THR A 518 20.81 22.01 20.23
CA THR A 518 20.30 21.82 21.58
C THR A 518 18.87 21.29 21.57
N VAL A 519 17.98 21.82 20.71
CA VAL A 519 16.58 21.35 20.63
C VAL A 519 16.52 19.92 20.11
N CYS A 520 17.29 19.61 19.06
CA CYS A 520 17.38 18.25 18.53
C CYS A 520 17.88 17.24 19.58
N THR A 521 18.92 17.60 20.35
CA THR A 521 19.40 16.77 21.48
C THR A 521 18.32 16.61 22.53
N GLY A 522 17.67 17.70 22.94
CA GLY A 522 16.60 17.66 23.95
C GLY A 522 15.39 16.81 23.52
N TRP A 523 15.03 16.85 22.24
CA TRP A 523 13.99 16.00 21.65
C TRP A 523 14.36 14.52 21.66
N ASN A 524 15.58 14.20 21.23
CA ASN A 524 16.09 12.83 21.21
C ASN A 524 16.23 12.23 22.61
N VAL A 525 16.63 13.06 23.60
CA VAL A 525 16.64 12.67 25.01
C VAL A 525 15.21 12.45 25.50
N LEU A 526 14.28 13.35 25.19
CA LEU A 526 12.88 13.23 25.61
C LEU A 526 12.26 11.92 25.12
N ARG A 527 12.42 11.57 23.83
CA ARG A 527 11.84 10.34 23.24
C ARG A 527 12.29 9.05 23.92
N PHE A 528 13.50 9.03 24.47
CA PHE A 528 14.08 7.86 25.13
C PHE A 528 13.88 7.87 26.65
N ARG A 529 14.06 9.03 27.29
CA ARG A 529 14.12 9.22 28.76
C ARG A 529 12.81 9.73 29.38
N MET A 530 11.71 9.85 28.63
CA MET A 530 10.45 10.38 29.17
C MET A 530 9.93 9.51 30.31
N ASP A 531 9.59 10.12 31.44
CA ASP A 531 8.99 9.39 32.56
C ASP A 531 7.60 8.85 32.18
N PRO A 532 7.26 7.58 32.51
CA PRO A 532 5.96 7.00 32.21
C PRO A 532 4.76 7.82 32.72
N ALA A 533 4.88 8.50 33.87
CA ALA A 533 3.81 9.36 34.40
C ALA A 533 3.60 10.60 33.54
N ILE A 534 4.69 11.18 32.99
CA ILE A 534 4.61 12.30 32.04
C ILE A 534 3.99 11.82 30.73
N ARG A 535 4.37 10.63 30.24
CA ARG A 535 3.78 10.04 29.04
C ARG A 535 2.27 9.83 29.21
N GLN A 536 1.84 9.27 30.35
CA GLN A 536 0.41 9.08 30.65
C GLN A 536 -0.35 10.41 30.69
N LEU A 537 0.25 11.47 31.24
CA LEU A 537 -0.34 12.81 31.21
C LEU A 537 -0.54 13.32 29.77
N ILE A 538 0.48 13.16 28.92
CA ILE A 538 0.39 13.55 27.50
C ILE A 538 -0.70 12.75 26.79
N VAL A 539 -0.76 11.43 26.99
CA VAL A 539 -1.76 10.56 26.36
C VAL A 539 -3.18 10.96 26.80
N ARG A 540 -3.40 11.26 28.09
CA ARG A 540 -4.69 11.74 28.57
C ARG A 540 -5.08 13.08 27.96
N GLN A 541 -4.13 14.01 27.84
CA GLN A 541 -4.39 15.30 27.20
C GLN A 541 -4.60 15.19 25.69
N ALA A 542 -3.92 14.25 25.04
CA ALA A 542 -4.17 13.93 23.63
C ALA A 542 -5.59 13.43 23.43
N GLN A 543 -6.06 12.53 24.30
CA GLN A 543 -7.44 12.04 24.27
C GLN A 543 -8.44 13.18 24.50
N ALA A 544 -8.26 13.98 25.55
CA ALA A 544 -9.13 15.12 25.83
C ALA A 544 -9.19 16.12 24.66
N ALA A 545 -8.04 16.40 24.03
CA ALA A 545 -7.99 17.27 22.85
C ALA A 545 -8.74 16.69 21.63
N LEU A 546 -8.80 15.36 21.48
CA LEU A 546 -9.62 14.70 20.45
C LEU A 546 -11.11 14.78 20.80
N ASP A 547 -11.45 14.51 22.07
CA ASP A 547 -12.83 14.54 22.57
C ASP A 547 -13.44 15.95 22.45
N ASP A 548 -12.66 17.00 22.77
CA ASP A 548 -13.06 18.42 22.65
C ASP A 548 -13.40 18.82 21.20
N GLN A 549 -12.84 18.12 20.21
CA GLN A 549 -13.12 18.31 18.79
C GLN A 549 -14.17 17.31 18.25
N GLY A 550 -14.81 16.53 19.13
CA GLY A 550 -15.82 15.53 18.78
C GLY A 550 -15.26 14.27 18.10
N ILE A 551 -13.97 13.95 18.29
CA ILE A 551 -13.30 12.79 17.69
C ILE A 551 -13.19 11.67 18.72
N THR A 552 -14.23 10.84 18.84
CA THR A 552 -14.31 9.78 19.87
C THR A 552 -13.94 8.37 19.37
N ASN A 553 -14.00 8.13 18.05
CA ASN A 553 -13.83 6.80 17.46
C ASN A 553 -12.43 6.53 16.91
N GLU A 554 -11.48 7.47 17.08
CA GLU A 554 -10.11 7.30 16.58
C GLU A 554 -9.14 7.04 17.73
N PRO A 555 -8.23 6.06 17.62
CA PRO A 555 -7.18 5.86 18.60
C PRO A 555 -6.16 7.01 18.57
N ILE A 556 -5.43 7.22 19.66
CA ILE A 556 -4.38 8.25 19.72
C ILE A 556 -3.25 7.95 18.75
N PHE A 557 -2.80 6.69 18.74
CA PHE A 557 -1.77 6.16 17.85
C PHE A 557 -2.30 4.93 17.13
N TRP A 558 -1.95 4.79 15.86
CA TRP A 558 -2.24 3.62 15.06
C TRP A 558 -1.17 3.48 13.98
N GLU A 559 -0.84 2.25 13.65
CA GLU A 559 -0.05 1.87 12.49
C GLU A 559 -0.63 0.60 11.86
N PRO A 560 -0.42 0.38 10.54
CA PRO A 560 -0.90 -0.82 9.87
C PRO A 560 -0.36 -2.09 10.52
N PRO A 561 -1.20 -3.14 10.70
CA PRO A 561 -0.75 -4.44 11.17
C PRO A 561 0.29 -5.07 10.24
N VAL A 562 1.23 -5.84 10.80
CA VAL A 562 2.30 -6.48 10.02
C VAL A 562 1.75 -7.51 9.03
N GLU A 563 0.66 -8.19 9.37
CA GLU A 563 -0.05 -9.16 8.53
C GLU A 563 -0.58 -8.61 7.21
N TRP A 564 -0.65 -7.29 7.03
CA TRP A 564 -0.93 -6.68 5.72
C TRP A 564 0.18 -6.91 4.69
N VAL A 565 1.40 -7.22 5.13
CA VAL A 565 2.55 -7.47 4.26
C VAL A 565 2.95 -8.95 4.34
N THR A 566 2.85 -9.63 3.20
CA THR A 566 3.17 -11.05 3.05
C THR A 566 4.33 -11.24 2.05
N GLY A 567 5.05 -12.36 2.18
CA GLY A 567 6.11 -12.73 1.23
C GLY A 567 7.41 -11.92 1.33
N VAL A 568 7.55 -11.04 2.33
CA VAL A 568 8.81 -10.34 2.63
C VAL A 568 9.51 -11.10 3.76
N THR A 569 10.64 -11.73 3.44
CA THR A 569 11.42 -12.54 4.40
C THR A 569 12.66 -11.83 4.93
N SER A 570 13.18 -10.84 4.18
CA SER A 570 14.37 -10.08 4.52
C SER A 570 14.06 -8.59 4.49
N TRP A 571 14.02 -7.97 5.66
CA TRP A 571 13.82 -6.52 5.81
C TRP A 571 15.15 -5.77 5.60
N PRO A 572 15.16 -4.60 4.94
CA PRO A 572 16.36 -3.76 4.85
C PRO A 572 16.86 -3.27 6.21
N GLY A 573 15.92 -2.96 7.11
CA GLY A 573 16.21 -2.61 8.49
C GLY A 573 16.12 -3.84 9.38
N GLN A 574 15.35 -3.75 10.45
CA GLN A 574 15.14 -4.86 11.38
C GLN A 574 13.66 -5.07 11.64
N ASP A 575 13.29 -6.32 11.89
CA ASP A 575 11.97 -6.62 12.41
C ASP A 575 11.89 -6.20 13.87
N SER A 576 10.83 -5.46 14.23
CA SER A 576 10.66 -5.03 15.62
C SER A 576 9.87 -6.03 16.46
N ASP A 577 9.31 -7.07 15.84
CA ASP A 577 8.50 -8.06 16.52
C ASP A 577 9.39 -8.99 17.35
N GLY A 578 9.08 -9.15 18.65
CA GLY A 578 9.88 -9.92 19.60
C GLY A 578 10.91 -9.12 20.39
N LEU A 579 11.15 -7.85 20.05
CA LEU A 579 12.03 -6.97 20.85
C LEU A 579 11.49 -6.71 22.26
N ASP A 580 10.17 -6.80 22.46
CA ASP A 580 9.51 -6.66 23.76
C ASP A 580 10.04 -7.66 24.80
N GLU A 581 10.43 -8.86 24.38
CA GLU A 581 10.99 -9.86 25.29
C GLU A 581 12.44 -9.53 25.66
N VAL A 582 13.24 -9.08 24.70
CA VAL A 582 14.62 -8.64 24.92
C VAL A 582 14.64 -7.43 25.87
N LEU A 583 13.75 -6.46 25.64
CA LEU A 583 13.67 -5.26 26.46
C LEU A 583 13.08 -5.50 27.85
N ARG A 584 12.17 -6.47 28.01
CA ARG A 584 11.70 -6.90 29.34
C ARG A 584 12.82 -7.49 30.21
N ARG A 585 13.86 -8.08 29.59
CA ARG A 585 15.03 -8.65 30.29
C ARG A 585 16.07 -7.59 30.67
N ILE A 586 16.01 -6.40 30.08
CA ILE A 586 16.84 -5.25 30.50
C ILE A 586 16.19 -4.68 31.77
N GLU A 587 16.57 -5.20 32.92
CA GLU A 587 16.08 -4.75 34.23
C GLU A 587 16.52 -3.30 34.52
N GLY A 588 15.55 -2.42 34.75
CA GLY A 588 15.74 -1.21 35.56
C GLY A 588 15.75 0.13 34.83
N ALA A 589 15.16 1.12 35.50
CA ALA A 589 15.04 2.53 35.12
C ALA A 589 16.38 3.30 35.07
N ASP A 590 17.42 2.72 34.46
CA ASP A 590 18.74 3.36 34.29
C ASP A 590 19.50 2.89 33.03
N ALA A 591 18.96 1.96 32.22
CA ALA A 591 19.62 1.46 31.02
C ALA A 591 20.03 2.59 30.06
N SER A 592 21.27 2.57 29.58
CA SER A 592 21.77 3.58 28.65
C SER A 592 21.27 3.30 27.22
N LEU A 593 21.20 4.34 26.38
CA LEU A 593 20.81 4.18 24.97
C LEU A 593 21.76 3.22 24.22
N ALA A 594 23.04 3.18 24.61
CA ALA A 594 24.02 2.27 24.04
C ALA A 594 23.79 0.81 24.47
N GLU A 595 23.42 0.57 25.72
CA GLU A 595 23.07 -0.76 26.22
C GLU A 595 21.82 -1.31 25.52
N VAL A 596 20.78 -0.50 25.41
CA VAL A 596 19.53 -0.88 24.72
C VAL A 596 19.79 -1.18 23.25
N ALA A 597 20.58 -0.33 22.57
CA ALA A 597 20.97 -0.55 21.19
C ALA A 597 21.81 -1.83 21.01
N ALA A 598 22.76 -2.10 21.89
CA ALA A 598 23.59 -3.30 21.85
C ALA A 598 22.77 -4.58 22.10
N ALA A 599 21.83 -4.53 23.04
CA ALA A 599 20.98 -5.67 23.38
C ALA A 599 19.95 -6.00 22.29
N THR A 600 19.40 -4.98 21.62
CA THR A 600 18.40 -5.15 20.56
C THR A 600 19.01 -5.27 19.16
N GLY A 601 20.28 -4.89 18.99
CA GLY A 601 20.91 -4.75 17.67
C GLY A 601 20.41 -3.54 16.86
N LEU A 602 19.55 -2.69 17.44
CA LEU A 602 19.00 -1.51 16.77
C LEU A 602 19.97 -0.32 16.80
N SER A 603 19.90 0.54 15.79
CA SER A 603 20.55 1.86 15.87
C SER A 603 19.90 2.75 16.92
N PHE A 604 20.62 3.78 17.37
CA PHE A 604 20.11 4.76 18.35
C PHE A 604 18.81 5.44 17.92
N GLU A 605 18.59 5.66 16.63
CA GLU A 605 17.34 6.23 16.15
C GLU A 605 16.22 5.19 16.11
N ASN A 606 16.51 3.95 15.72
CA ASN A 606 15.52 2.88 15.73
C ASN A 606 15.03 2.54 17.15
N VAL A 607 15.90 2.60 18.16
CA VAL A 607 15.49 2.49 19.58
C VAL A 607 14.49 3.58 19.95
N ARG A 608 14.73 4.83 19.54
CA ARG A 608 13.79 5.95 19.80
C ARG A 608 12.47 5.79 19.04
N LEU A 609 12.50 5.29 17.81
CA LEU A 609 11.30 4.99 17.03
C LEU A 609 10.48 3.88 17.70
N TYR A 610 11.15 2.86 18.23
CA TYR A 610 10.52 1.79 18.98
C TYR A 610 9.86 2.33 20.27
N CYS A 611 10.54 3.22 21.01
CA CYS A 611 9.95 3.94 22.14
C CYS A 611 8.70 4.75 21.75
N ASP A 612 8.71 5.38 20.58
CA ASP A 612 7.56 6.15 20.12
C ASP A 612 6.34 5.26 19.81
N ALA A 613 6.56 4.10 19.16
CA ALA A 613 5.50 3.15 18.80
C ALA A 613 4.92 2.42 20.01
N THR A 614 5.76 1.83 20.87
CA THR A 614 5.30 1.00 22.00
C THR A 614 4.97 1.82 23.24
N GLY A 615 5.56 3.01 23.35
CA GLY A 615 5.52 3.82 24.55
C GLY A 615 6.42 3.37 25.69
N THR A 616 7.30 2.41 25.44
CA THR A 616 8.38 2.02 26.33
C THR A 616 9.37 3.17 26.50
N THR A 617 9.71 3.51 27.74
CA THR A 617 10.68 4.55 28.04
C THR A 617 11.68 4.07 29.11
N PHE A 618 12.87 4.67 29.10
CA PHE A 618 13.96 4.35 30.03
C PHE A 618 14.30 5.61 30.83
N PRO A 619 13.43 6.06 31.76
CA PRO A 619 13.72 7.22 32.59
C PRO A 619 15.03 7.00 33.33
N GLU A 620 15.84 8.05 33.52
CA GLU A 620 16.96 7.98 34.47
C GLU A 620 16.39 8.14 35.88
N LEU A 621 16.84 7.30 36.81
CA LEU A 621 16.62 7.56 38.23
C LEU A 621 17.23 8.94 38.53
N PRO A 622 16.49 9.89 39.14
CA PRO A 622 17.02 11.22 39.37
C PRO A 622 18.25 11.16 40.29
N ARG A 623 19.47 11.21 39.72
CA ARG A 623 20.70 11.52 40.46
C ARG A 623 20.67 13.01 40.79
N GLN A 624 19.90 13.35 41.81
CA GLN A 624 19.91 14.70 42.36
C GLN A 624 21.14 14.85 43.24
N ASP A 625 22.27 15.29 42.65
CA ASP A 625 23.34 15.88 43.45
C ASP A 625 22.77 17.12 44.14
N ARG A 626 22.47 16.97 45.43
CA ARG A 626 21.90 18.02 46.27
C ARG A 626 22.89 19.17 46.35
N ARG A 627 22.51 20.35 45.88
CA ARG A 627 23.21 21.57 46.32
C ARG A 627 22.87 21.79 47.80
N PRO A 628 23.79 22.29 48.64
CA PRO A 628 23.55 22.49 50.07
C PRO A 628 22.31 23.34 50.41
N ASN A 629 21.84 24.15 49.45
CA ASN A 629 20.67 25.02 49.58
C ASN A 629 19.45 24.57 48.76
N ASP A 630 19.43 23.37 48.17
CA ASP A 630 18.22 22.85 47.54
C ASP A 630 17.21 22.43 48.62
N PRO A 631 15.94 22.86 48.54
CA PRO A 631 14.90 22.40 49.47
C PRO A 631 14.75 20.88 49.38
N THR A 632 14.63 20.21 50.53
CA THR A 632 14.50 18.75 50.63
C THR A 632 13.34 18.23 49.74
N PRO A 633 13.54 17.14 48.98
CA PRO A 633 12.50 16.57 48.14
C PRO A 633 11.30 16.14 48.99
N ARG A 634 10.10 16.44 48.47
CA ARG A 634 8.79 16.26 49.11
C ARG A 634 8.46 14.77 49.12
N VAL A 635 8.35 14.16 50.30
CA VAL A 635 7.94 12.76 50.44
C VAL A 635 6.64 12.71 51.24
N GLY A 636 5.52 12.83 50.53
CA GLY A 636 4.20 12.59 51.11
C GLY A 636 3.09 13.51 50.58
N ASP A 637 1.87 13.01 50.66
CA ASP A 637 0.65 13.65 50.15
C ASP A 637 0.27 14.88 51.00
N LEU A 638 0.36 16.06 50.39
CA LEU A 638 -0.11 17.34 50.94
C LEU A 638 -1.51 17.69 50.39
N GLY A 639 -2.29 16.70 49.93
CA GLY A 639 -3.69 16.86 49.59
C GLY A 639 -4.44 17.61 50.70
N ALA A 640 -5.34 18.51 50.31
CA ALA A 640 -6.07 19.37 51.24
C ALA A 640 -6.78 18.57 52.34
N ASP A 641 -7.25 17.36 52.01
CA ASP A 641 -7.97 16.48 52.93
C ASP A 641 -7.03 15.85 53.97
N ARG A 642 -5.83 15.40 53.57
CA ARG A 642 -4.83 14.85 54.48
C ARG A 642 -4.23 15.91 55.41
N LEU A 643 -4.04 17.13 54.91
CA LEU A 643 -3.60 18.25 55.74
C LEU A 643 -4.67 18.70 56.75
N ARG A 644 -5.96 18.66 56.37
CA ARG A 644 -7.07 18.88 57.32
C ARG A 644 -7.12 17.79 58.37
N GLU A 645 -7.02 16.53 57.98
CA GLU A 645 -7.00 15.40 58.92
C GLU A 645 -5.83 15.54 59.91
N LEU A 646 -4.60 15.78 59.42
CA LEU A 646 -3.42 15.84 60.28
C LEU A 646 -3.35 17.10 61.17
N TYR A 647 -3.78 18.26 60.66
CA TYR A 647 -3.69 19.54 61.39
C TYR A 647 -4.95 19.86 62.20
N VAL A 648 -6.15 19.60 61.67
CA VAL A 648 -7.44 19.94 62.29
C VAL A 648 -7.98 18.79 63.12
N GLU A 649 -8.01 17.57 62.59
CA GLU A 649 -8.61 16.41 63.29
C GLU A 649 -7.65 15.76 64.29
N GLN A 650 -6.39 15.55 63.90
CA GLN A 650 -5.36 14.91 64.73
C GLN A 650 -4.53 15.92 65.57
N GLN A 651 -4.78 17.22 65.41
CA GLN A 651 -4.13 18.33 66.16
C GLN A 651 -2.59 18.26 66.19
N LEU A 652 -1.96 17.74 65.13
CA LEU A 652 -0.51 17.65 65.07
C LEU A 652 0.09 19.03 64.79
N SER A 653 1.19 19.35 65.47
CA SER A 653 1.89 20.62 65.26
C SER A 653 2.52 20.68 63.86
N ILE A 654 2.63 21.89 63.29
CA ILE A 654 3.25 22.12 61.97
C ILE A 654 4.65 21.48 61.89
N ALA A 655 5.40 21.48 63.00
CA ALA A 655 6.72 20.83 63.08
C ALA A 655 6.65 19.31 63.03
N LYS A 656 5.65 18.70 63.66
CA LYS A 656 5.44 17.25 63.66
C LYS A 656 4.89 16.79 62.30
N ILE A 657 3.99 17.56 61.68
CA ILE A 657 3.51 17.34 60.32
C ILE A 657 4.67 17.45 59.32
N ALA A 658 5.50 18.49 59.43
CA ALA A 658 6.68 18.65 58.59
C ALA A 658 7.67 17.47 58.72
N LYS A 659 7.88 16.98 59.95
CA LYS A 659 8.73 15.79 60.19
C LYS A 659 8.11 14.49 59.66
N LEU A 660 6.79 14.34 59.75
CA LEU A 660 6.05 13.14 59.33
C LEU A 660 5.94 13.03 57.80
N ILE A 661 5.88 14.18 57.11
CA ILE A 661 5.80 14.30 55.64
C ILE A 661 7.19 14.59 55.02
N GLY A 662 8.26 14.59 55.83
CA GLY A 662 9.62 14.83 55.33
C GLY A 662 9.82 16.18 54.61
N THR A 663 9.09 17.23 55.03
CA THR A 663 9.12 18.57 54.41
C THR A 663 9.53 19.67 55.41
N SER A 664 9.61 20.94 54.97
CA SER A 664 9.93 22.06 55.85
C SER A 664 8.68 22.67 56.49
N THR A 665 8.83 23.23 57.70
CA THR A 665 7.74 23.89 58.42
C THR A 665 7.16 25.10 57.68
N SER A 666 7.97 25.76 56.86
CA SER A 666 7.55 26.87 55.99
C SER A 666 6.60 26.41 54.88
N VAL A 667 6.88 25.24 54.28
CA VAL A 667 6.06 24.66 53.21
C VAL A 667 4.71 24.19 53.73
N VAL A 668 4.66 23.51 54.87
CA VAL A 668 3.39 23.10 55.52
C VAL A 668 2.55 24.34 55.88
N ARG A 669 3.19 25.40 56.40
CA ARG A 669 2.49 26.65 56.71
C ARG A 669 1.92 27.32 55.45
N GLY A 670 2.70 27.39 54.37
CA GLY A 670 2.24 27.93 53.09
C GLY A 670 1.05 27.17 52.53
N GLU A 671 1.07 25.84 52.61
CA GLU A 671 0.01 24.98 52.08
C GLU A 671 -1.27 25.01 52.94
N LEU A 672 -1.16 25.07 54.27
CA LEU A 672 -2.30 25.29 55.18
C LEU A 672 -2.97 26.65 54.93
N THR A 673 -2.16 27.68 54.63
CA THR A 673 -2.68 29.03 54.28
C THR A 673 -3.38 29.01 52.93
N ARG A 674 -2.81 28.31 51.93
CA ARG A 674 -3.35 28.18 50.57
C ARG A 674 -4.66 27.39 50.52
N THR A 675 -4.84 26.42 51.43
CA THR A 675 -6.04 25.57 51.55
C THR A 675 -7.13 26.19 52.42
N GLY A 676 -6.91 27.40 52.95
CA GLY A 676 -7.88 28.16 53.74
C GLY A 676 -8.02 27.68 55.20
N VAL A 677 -7.07 26.91 55.73
CA VAL A 677 -7.10 26.43 57.11
C VAL A 677 -6.51 27.48 58.04
N THR A 678 -7.31 27.97 59.00
CA THR A 678 -6.86 28.97 59.98
C THR A 678 -5.75 28.41 60.87
N LEU A 679 -4.56 29.00 60.75
CA LEU A 679 -3.42 28.64 61.59
C LEU A 679 -3.70 29.03 63.06
N HIS A 680 -3.40 28.13 63.99
CA HIS A 680 -3.42 28.45 65.42
C HIS A 680 -2.52 29.66 65.71
N GLN A 681 -3.04 30.66 66.43
CA GLN A 681 -2.28 31.84 66.82
C GLN A 681 -1.02 31.46 67.60
N GLN A 682 0.16 31.71 67.03
CA GLN A 682 1.42 31.67 67.77
C GLN A 682 1.50 32.90 68.67
N GLY A 683 1.19 32.74 69.95
CA GLY A 683 1.28 33.88 70.87
C GLY A 683 0.88 33.62 72.32
N ARG A 684 1.63 32.77 73.03
CA ARG A 684 1.83 32.99 74.48
C ARG A 684 3.26 32.59 74.82
N ARG A 685 4.15 33.59 74.88
CA ARG A 685 5.40 33.47 75.64
C ARG A 685 5.00 32.95 77.03
N ARG A 686 5.55 31.81 77.46
CA ARG A 686 5.52 31.43 78.87
C ARG A 686 6.35 32.47 79.61
N GLU A 687 5.70 33.47 80.17
CA GLU A 687 6.32 34.35 81.16
C GLU A 687 6.64 33.47 82.36
N HIS A 688 7.91 33.11 82.53
CA HIS A 688 8.37 32.55 83.78
C HIS A 688 8.28 33.68 84.81
N PHE A 689 7.27 33.61 85.67
CA PHE A 689 7.07 34.57 86.76
C PHE A 689 8.11 34.27 87.85
N ILE A 690 9.32 34.77 87.65
CA ILE A 690 10.39 34.65 88.64
C ILE A 690 10.23 35.85 89.56
N ASP A 691 9.83 35.60 90.81
CA ASP A 691 9.66 36.66 91.81
C ASP A 691 11.04 37.26 92.16
N ARG A 692 11.15 38.58 91.98
CA ARG A 692 12.36 39.35 92.29
C ARG A 692 12.79 39.18 93.74
N LYS A 693 11.83 39.18 94.68
CA LYS A 693 12.14 39.10 96.12
C LYS A 693 12.73 37.73 96.49
N TRP A 694 12.22 36.67 95.88
CA TRP A 694 12.75 35.32 96.03
C TRP A 694 14.17 35.21 95.45
N PHE A 695 14.39 35.73 94.24
CA PHE A 695 15.72 35.69 93.60
C PHE A 695 16.76 36.48 94.40
N GLU A 696 16.41 37.66 94.92
CA GLU A 696 17.30 38.44 95.80
C GLU A 696 17.64 37.67 97.10
N HIS A 697 16.65 37.04 97.74
CA HIS A 697 16.87 36.26 98.97
C HIS A 697 17.80 35.05 98.75
N GLU A 698 17.54 34.27 97.69
CA GLU A 698 18.30 33.05 97.41
C GLU A 698 19.70 33.34 96.82
N TYR A 699 19.82 34.35 95.95
CA TYR A 699 21.08 34.71 95.31
C TYR A 699 21.99 35.54 96.22
N LEU A 700 21.49 36.63 96.83
CA LEU A 700 22.29 37.52 97.69
C LEU A 700 22.35 37.02 99.14
N GLY A 701 21.22 36.57 99.70
CA GLY A 701 21.13 36.12 101.09
C GLY A 701 21.74 34.74 101.32
N ARG A 702 21.26 33.72 100.59
CA ARG A 702 21.71 32.32 100.75
C ARG A 702 22.93 31.93 99.90
N ARG A 703 23.43 32.86 99.07
CA ARG A 703 24.63 32.69 98.22
C ARG A 703 24.59 31.52 97.23
N ARG A 704 23.41 31.03 96.84
CA ARG A 704 23.27 29.92 95.88
C ARG A 704 23.71 30.32 94.47
N THR A 705 24.13 29.35 93.67
CA THR A 705 24.61 29.60 92.31
C THR A 705 23.45 29.78 91.32
N LEU A 706 23.65 30.54 90.24
CA LEU A 706 22.64 30.68 89.18
C LEU A 706 22.26 29.34 88.54
N VAL A 707 23.14 28.34 88.59
CA VAL A 707 22.89 27.00 88.06
C VAL A 707 21.86 26.25 88.90
N GLU A 708 21.98 26.33 90.23
CA GLU A 708 21.00 25.74 91.15
C GLU A 708 19.64 26.42 91.05
N LEU A 709 19.62 27.76 90.98
CA LEU A 709 18.37 28.51 90.85
C LEU A 709 17.69 28.26 89.48
N ALA A 710 18.49 28.06 88.43
CA ALA A 710 17.99 27.68 87.10
C ALA A 710 17.32 26.31 87.11
N ALA A 711 17.92 25.34 87.81
CA ALA A 711 17.39 23.99 87.95
C ALA A 711 16.06 23.98 88.74
N GLU A 712 15.97 24.79 89.80
CA GLU A 712 14.78 24.84 90.66
C GLU A 712 13.60 25.60 90.04
N CYS A 713 13.86 26.69 89.31
CA CYS A 713 12.82 27.48 88.64
C CYS A 713 12.42 26.95 87.24
N GLY A 714 13.09 25.91 86.75
CA GLY A 714 12.90 25.40 85.39
C GLY A 714 13.21 26.44 84.29
N ALA A 715 14.05 27.44 84.60
CA ALA A 715 14.44 28.52 83.70
C ALA A 715 15.92 28.38 83.29
N SER A 716 16.28 28.77 82.06
CA SER A 716 17.69 28.68 81.64
C SER A 716 18.58 29.68 82.38
N HIS A 717 19.86 29.35 82.56
CA HIS A 717 20.87 30.26 83.13
C HIS A 717 20.88 31.63 82.42
N SER A 718 20.70 31.66 81.11
CA SER A 718 20.63 32.89 80.31
C SER A 718 19.37 33.72 80.59
N THR A 719 18.27 33.08 80.99
CA THR A 719 17.02 33.74 81.37
C THR A 719 17.14 34.40 82.74
N LEU A 720 17.70 33.70 83.73
CA LEU A 720 17.97 34.27 85.05
C LEU A 720 19.01 35.38 85.02
N ALA A 721 20.07 35.25 84.21
CA ALA A 721 21.08 36.30 84.05
C ALA A 721 20.48 37.58 83.45
N ARG A 722 19.54 37.45 82.49
CA ARG A 722 18.84 38.59 81.90
C ARG A 722 17.84 39.22 82.88
N ALA A 723 17.13 38.42 83.67
CA ALA A 723 16.23 38.91 84.70
C ALA A 723 17.01 39.68 85.79
N ALA A 724 18.14 39.14 86.25
CA ALA A 724 19.03 39.80 87.21
C ALA A 724 19.58 41.14 86.68
N ALA A 725 19.99 41.18 85.40
CA ALA A 725 20.41 42.41 84.74
C ALA A 725 19.26 43.43 84.64
N GLY A 726 18.03 42.97 84.34
CA GLY A 726 16.83 43.80 84.31
C GLY A 726 16.41 44.35 85.69
N TRP A 727 16.78 43.67 86.78
CA TRP A 727 16.51 44.11 88.15
C TRP A 727 17.68 44.87 88.79
N GLY A 728 18.80 45.05 88.09
CA GLY A 728 19.99 45.74 88.59
C GLY A 728 20.80 44.95 89.63
N ILE A 729 20.67 43.62 89.66
CA ILE A 729 21.38 42.75 90.60
C ILE A 729 22.73 42.35 89.98
N PRO A 730 23.88 42.71 90.57
CA PRO A 730 25.19 42.38 90.02
C PRO A 730 25.44 40.87 90.12
N LEU A 731 25.75 40.25 88.98
CA LEU A 731 26.10 38.84 88.92
C LEU A 731 27.53 38.63 89.42
N ARG A 732 27.73 37.65 90.31
CA ARG A 732 29.05 37.24 90.79
C ARG A 732 29.91 36.71 89.63
N PRO A 733 31.21 37.05 89.58
CA PRO A 733 32.13 36.52 88.59
C PRO A 733 32.15 34.99 88.62
N ARG A 734 32.21 34.34 87.46
CA ARG A 734 32.38 32.89 87.33
C ARG A 734 33.69 32.48 88.02
N GLY A 735 33.61 31.73 89.14
CA GLY A 735 34.79 31.11 89.77
C GLY A 735 34.91 31.22 91.30
N ALA A 736 34.02 31.91 92.02
CA ALA A 736 34.10 31.98 93.48
C ALA A 736 33.43 30.76 94.16
N GLN A 737 34.22 29.72 94.49
CA GLN A 737 33.78 28.61 95.34
C GLN A 737 33.42 29.07 96.77
N PRO A 738 32.38 28.52 97.41
CA PRO A 738 32.13 28.74 98.84
C PRO A 738 33.05 27.86 99.69
N ARG A 739 33.93 28.49 100.48
CA ARG A 739 34.65 27.82 101.59
C ARG A 739 33.65 27.39 102.66
N LEU A 740 33.60 26.10 102.96
CA LEU A 740 33.17 25.59 104.27
C LEU A 740 34.27 24.67 104.81
N LYS A 741 34.58 24.89 106.08
CA LYS A 741 35.74 24.38 106.81
C LYS A 741 35.17 23.56 107.99
N VAL A 742 35.91 22.51 108.36
CA VAL A 742 36.02 21.87 109.69
C VAL A 742 35.15 20.62 110.01
N GLN A 743 35.83 19.47 109.89
CA GLN A 743 36.10 18.38 110.86
C GLN A 743 34.98 17.84 111.77
N ASN A 744 34.86 16.50 111.77
CA ASN A 744 35.18 15.68 112.95
C ASN A 744 35.48 14.22 112.57
N GLN A 745 36.66 13.75 112.99
CA GLN A 745 37.05 12.36 113.30
C GLN A 745 36.47 11.97 114.70
N PRO A 746 36.59 10.73 115.27
CA PRO A 746 37.68 9.75 115.07
C PRO A 746 37.33 8.23 115.11
N GLU A 747 38.31 7.44 114.60
CA GLU A 747 38.87 6.12 115.03
C GLU A 747 38.02 4.89 115.42
N PRO A 748 38.61 3.67 115.41
CA PRO A 748 40.03 3.30 115.19
C PRO A 748 40.38 2.71 113.81
#